data_AF-A0A135VZF1-F1
#
_entry.id   AF-A0A135VZF1-F1
#
_cell.length_a   1.000
_cell.length_b   1.000
_cell.length_c   1.000
_cell.angle_alpha   90.00
_cell.angle_beta   90.00
_cell.angle_gamma   90.00
#
_symmetry.space_group_name_H-M   'P 1'
#
loop_
_entity.id
_entity.type
_entity.pdbx_description
1 polymer ?
#
loop_
_entity_poly.entity_id
_entity_poly.type
_entity_poly.pdbx_seq_one_letter_code
_entity_poly.pdbx_strand_id
1 'polypeptide(L)'
;MNNRKNNLLLAAFVVITLVLPALAGSSIGTPVVSDFYTPASEGPSVATIEGLASYVDAWGGVYNAIVSVQNQTHYSYSHLDIFENIVQDQMDNEDGYVKQSVFTFTGLSPFPNGAVGPPMAIAEISVSSIIEVPLNRDATFGTDLSTSEAIAIAEEFVTEYETALGLDMDRLNIIKTNYTYWFEIAVAAPIPVVVTQYMMTYVDLLDATPGAAAMSDFRDRLANMGGFMDLADSPDWPDLMTQGVEAFVPCHRMGYMGGFGSSFVGSLLSSEGKPYHRADASHVDIVEEVQFGVVAEVGFGAPGTVTEAAGNETYSLKQDVGHTGNVQNKMAQDPSMDSISVIVGAAPGSLTLEGVPVEFPIFDDTFPIPGNLTYGETLNITEGTPVGEAIKILLSTMPREFALMANEGMSQANMTSIEQTISNGIDYIWGSVTPFPDFKQSILNIDFTTMVPPTPLQELNIDLLAELMSAVGMNPDALTSRIDATLAQTNPLAALAQAFVRYFDAYNLFDILDNDYYADPVALEGYLNTFIEGIQAYLKDFSGTDFPTEFQTKEEIATFVEDHWDIVLQALWTAMAADNLPNIKTAIVSMLDMENIREHIIPYLMADLGASWMNGIGFSATANMNEYLNVSLPLDVSDITLTFDASPDSLVLEGPYLVVTKGTPNRTVDVGDIVEFTITVHNYGNAIAYDVKVLDGVSSGLDGEREFYWTRSTLNPDESWVITYDVTTTDPGLFSDLPALCVYFNATLASFDVNDTANWTGSARYTYSAPGYQIQIIGGPPNWWEGNILGIPTLYVVAGAGGAAVIGVAVLLVRRRG
;
A
#
# COMPACT_ATOMS: atom_id res chain seq x y z
N MET A 1 10.67 -28.83 -40.20
CA MET A 1 11.78 -28.70 -39.23
C MET A 1 11.54 -27.51 -38.31
N ASN A 2 11.12 -26.36 -38.83
CA ASN A 2 10.73 -25.17 -38.06
C ASN A 2 9.74 -25.43 -36.92
N ASN A 3 8.57 -26.00 -37.18
CA ASN A 3 7.51 -26.14 -36.17
C ASN A 3 7.93 -26.84 -34.85
N ARG A 4 8.96 -27.70 -34.87
CA ARG A 4 9.44 -28.41 -33.66
C ARG A 4 10.23 -27.50 -32.72
N LYS A 5 11.04 -26.59 -33.26
CA LYS A 5 11.79 -25.60 -32.48
C LYS A 5 10.85 -24.50 -31.96
N ASN A 6 9.85 -24.14 -32.77
CA ASN A 6 8.83 -23.12 -32.44
C ASN A 6 7.97 -23.52 -31.24
N ASN A 7 7.40 -24.73 -31.28
CA ASN A 7 6.51 -25.19 -30.22
C ASN A 7 7.25 -25.35 -28.88
N LEU A 8 8.58 -25.53 -28.91
CA LEU A 8 9.41 -25.77 -27.74
C LEU A 8 9.82 -24.47 -27.02
N LEU A 9 10.22 -23.42 -27.76
CA LEU A 9 10.54 -22.10 -27.19
C LEU A 9 9.31 -21.49 -26.49
N LEU A 10 8.15 -21.60 -27.15
CA LEU A 10 6.87 -21.13 -26.60
C LEU A 10 6.44 -21.92 -25.35
N ALA A 11 6.67 -23.23 -25.33
CA ALA A 11 6.37 -24.06 -24.16
C ALA A 11 7.34 -23.83 -22.99
N ALA A 12 8.63 -23.61 -23.26
CA ALA A 12 9.59 -23.23 -22.22
C ALA A 12 9.19 -21.88 -21.60
N PHE A 13 8.82 -20.90 -22.43
CA PHE A 13 8.33 -19.60 -21.98
C PHE A 13 7.07 -19.73 -21.12
N VAL A 14 6.06 -20.48 -21.57
CA VAL A 14 4.80 -20.74 -20.82
C VAL A 14 5.04 -21.46 -19.50
N VAL A 15 5.93 -22.46 -19.46
CA VAL A 15 6.25 -23.18 -18.22
C VAL A 15 6.97 -22.25 -17.23
N ILE A 16 7.90 -21.43 -17.69
CA ILE A 16 8.65 -20.49 -16.84
C ILE A 16 7.75 -19.34 -16.34
N THR A 17 6.87 -18.79 -17.19
CA THR A 17 6.07 -17.60 -16.83
C THR A 17 4.74 -17.92 -16.14
N LEU A 18 4.10 -19.07 -16.41
CA LEU A 18 2.76 -19.38 -15.86
C LEU A 18 2.78 -20.45 -14.76
N VAL A 19 3.72 -21.40 -14.79
CA VAL A 19 3.74 -22.52 -13.83
C VAL A 19 4.51 -22.15 -12.55
N LEU A 20 5.60 -21.38 -12.65
CA LEU A 20 6.36 -20.93 -11.48
C LEU A 20 5.54 -20.06 -10.51
N PRO A 21 4.76 -19.05 -10.96
CA PRO A 21 3.90 -18.27 -10.05
C PRO A 21 2.75 -19.10 -9.46
N ALA A 22 2.20 -20.06 -10.20
CA ALA A 22 1.11 -20.91 -9.74
C ALA A 22 1.57 -21.92 -8.67
N LEU A 23 2.82 -22.39 -8.75
CA LEU A 23 3.43 -23.23 -7.71
C LEU A 23 3.81 -22.42 -6.47
N ALA A 24 4.25 -21.16 -6.64
CA ALA A 24 4.54 -20.23 -5.54
C ALA A 24 3.28 -19.70 -4.83
N GLY A 25 2.16 -19.50 -5.55
CA GLY A 25 0.94 -18.88 -5.03
C GLY A 25 -0.07 -19.83 -4.38
N SER A 26 0.18 -21.15 -4.34
CA SER A 26 -0.84 -22.13 -3.93
C SER A 26 -0.96 -22.41 -2.43
N SER A 27 -0.24 -21.68 -1.56
CA SER A 27 -0.16 -22.02 -0.11
C SER A 27 -0.43 -20.90 0.89
N ILE A 28 -0.86 -19.70 0.46
CA ILE A 28 -1.11 -18.60 1.40
C ILE A 28 -2.61 -18.33 1.49
N GLY A 29 -3.27 -19.02 2.43
CA GLY A 29 -4.57 -18.59 2.91
C GLY A 29 -4.40 -17.23 3.57
N THR A 30 -5.23 -16.26 3.20
CA THR A 30 -5.33 -14.98 3.91
C THR A 30 -5.53 -15.26 5.40
N PRO A 31 -4.68 -14.75 6.31
CA PRO A 31 -4.97 -14.83 7.73
C PRO A 31 -6.22 -13.99 7.99
N VAL A 32 -7.36 -14.66 8.14
CA VAL A 32 -8.55 -14.04 8.68
C VAL A 32 -8.31 -13.92 10.18
N VAL A 33 -8.13 -12.70 10.67
CA VAL A 33 -8.23 -12.40 12.11
C VAL A 33 -9.72 -12.48 12.45
N SER A 34 -10.21 -13.71 12.62
CA SER A 34 -11.56 -13.99 13.10
C SER A 34 -11.50 -14.11 14.62
N ASP A 35 -12.23 -13.22 15.30
CA ASP A 35 -12.52 -13.23 16.74
C ASP A 35 -11.56 -12.44 17.63
N PHE A 36 -11.85 -11.14 17.78
CA PHE A 36 -11.49 -10.43 19.01
C PHE A 36 -12.40 -10.89 20.14
N TYR A 37 -11.85 -11.68 21.05
CA TYR A 37 -12.54 -12.11 22.26
C TYR A 37 -12.57 -10.95 23.26
N THR A 38 -13.63 -10.14 23.27
CA THR A 38 -13.83 -9.15 24.34
C THR A 38 -14.29 -9.89 25.61
N PRO A 39 -13.58 -9.79 26.74
CA PRO A 39 -14.01 -10.44 27.97
C PRO A 39 -15.35 -9.86 28.46
N ALA A 40 -16.29 -10.75 28.75
CA ALA A 40 -17.56 -10.41 29.37
C ALA A 40 -17.36 -10.08 30.85
N SER A 41 -17.12 -8.81 31.19
CA SER A 41 -17.36 -8.28 32.53
C SER A 41 -17.48 -6.76 32.50
N GLU A 42 -18.17 -6.21 33.50
CA GLU A 42 -18.45 -4.80 33.81
C GLU A 42 -17.20 -3.88 33.84
N GLY A 43 -16.50 -3.74 32.72
CA GLY A 43 -15.43 -2.77 32.53
C GLY A 43 -15.95 -1.33 32.43
N PRO A 44 -15.08 -0.32 32.59
CA PRO A 44 -15.46 1.08 32.40
C PRO A 44 -16.10 1.27 31.03
N SER A 45 -17.11 2.14 30.95
CA SER A 45 -17.79 2.44 29.69
C SER A 45 -16.93 3.38 28.88
N VAL A 46 -15.83 2.87 28.32
CA VAL A 46 -14.88 3.65 27.52
C VAL A 46 -15.62 4.32 26.36
N ALA A 47 -15.66 5.64 26.40
CA ALA A 47 -16.32 6.47 25.40
C ALA A 47 -15.33 6.97 24.33
N THR A 48 -14.04 7.02 24.66
CA THR A 48 -12.97 7.49 23.77
C THR A 48 -11.72 6.64 23.90
N ILE A 49 -11.06 6.38 22.77
CA ILE A 49 -9.66 5.99 22.71
C ILE A 49 -8.92 7.05 21.91
N GLU A 50 -7.80 7.55 22.41
CA GLU A 50 -6.94 8.51 21.71
C GLU A 50 -5.48 8.04 21.75
N GLY A 51 -4.76 8.30 20.68
CA GLY A 51 -3.40 7.86 20.44
C GLY A 51 -2.54 9.03 19.98
N LEU A 52 -1.36 9.17 20.57
CA LEU A 52 -0.30 10.05 20.09
C LEU A 52 0.94 9.20 19.84
N ALA A 53 1.45 9.22 18.62
CA ALA A 53 2.64 8.48 18.24
C ALA A 53 3.67 9.39 17.56
N SER A 54 4.92 9.24 17.97
CA SER A 54 6.06 9.86 17.31
C SER A 54 7.17 8.83 17.15
N TYR A 55 7.60 8.64 15.90
CA TYR A 55 8.75 7.83 15.54
C TYR A 55 9.84 8.74 15.00
N VAL A 56 11.03 8.67 15.61
CA VAL A 56 12.24 9.28 15.08
C VAL A 56 13.09 8.16 14.52
N ASP A 57 13.45 8.24 13.25
CA ASP A 57 14.39 7.30 12.66
C ASP A 57 15.84 7.66 13.01
N ALA A 58 16.78 6.75 12.71
CA ALA A 58 18.21 6.94 12.97
C ALA A 58 18.84 8.12 12.21
N TRP A 59 18.10 8.75 11.31
CA TRP A 59 18.54 9.81 10.42
C TRP A 59 17.82 11.13 10.71
N GLY A 60 17.06 11.13 11.81
CA GLY A 60 16.30 12.26 12.31
C GLY A 60 15.10 12.65 11.45
N GLY A 61 14.65 11.75 10.57
CA GLY A 61 13.30 11.80 10.06
C GLY A 61 12.30 11.54 11.18
N VAL A 62 11.25 12.34 11.21
CA VAL A 62 10.20 12.25 12.22
C VAL A 62 8.88 11.93 11.56
N TYR A 63 8.17 10.96 12.12
CA TYR A 63 6.87 10.50 11.66
C TYR A 63 5.92 10.61 12.83
N ASN A 64 4.90 11.44 12.67
CA ASN A 64 3.92 11.72 13.71
C ASN A 64 2.57 11.21 13.26
N ALA A 65 1.82 10.66 14.20
CA ALA A 65 0.43 10.29 14.01
C ALA A 65 -0.37 10.57 15.26
N ILE A 66 -1.59 11.07 15.07
CA ILE A 66 -2.59 11.24 16.11
C ILE A 66 -3.82 10.47 15.67
N VAL A 67 -4.34 9.64 16.56
CA VAL A 67 -5.52 8.82 16.30
C VAL A 67 -6.55 9.07 17.38
N SER A 68 -7.82 9.04 17.02
CA SER A 68 -8.92 9.16 17.97
C SER A 68 -10.11 8.31 17.52
N VAL A 69 -10.72 7.59 18.45
CA VAL A 69 -11.98 6.85 18.28
C VAL A 69 -12.95 7.39 19.32
N GLN A 70 -14.07 7.96 18.89
CA GLN A 70 -15.01 8.62 19.79
C GLN A 70 -16.46 8.26 19.51
N ASN A 71 -17.29 8.27 20.57
CA ASN A 71 -18.74 8.12 20.47
C ASN A 71 -19.38 9.47 20.10
N GLN A 72 -19.73 9.65 18.83
CA GLN A 72 -20.38 10.86 18.33
C GLN A 72 -21.72 11.14 19.04
N THR A 73 -22.56 10.13 19.27
CA THR A 73 -23.84 10.30 19.97
C THR A 73 -23.67 10.90 21.37
N HIS A 74 -22.48 10.71 21.96
CA HIS A 74 -22.15 11.31 23.25
C HIS A 74 -21.62 12.75 23.13
N TYR A 75 -20.68 13.01 22.21
CA TYR A 75 -19.98 14.29 22.13
C TYR A 75 -20.66 15.35 21.26
N SER A 76 -21.56 14.94 20.36
CA SER A 76 -22.34 15.83 19.47
C SER A 76 -21.46 16.83 18.71
N TYR A 77 -20.52 16.32 17.91
CA TYR A 77 -19.74 17.15 16.99
C TYR A 77 -20.67 17.70 15.92
N SER A 78 -20.76 19.02 15.79
CA SER A 78 -21.74 19.66 14.90
C SER A 78 -21.60 19.27 13.44
N HIS A 79 -20.38 18.95 12.98
CA HIS A 79 -20.14 18.46 11.62
C HIS A 79 -20.57 17.00 11.42
N LEU A 80 -20.68 16.24 12.51
CA LEU A 80 -21.17 14.86 12.49
C LEU A 80 -22.66 14.73 12.81
N ASP A 81 -23.28 15.73 13.44
CA ASP A 81 -24.73 15.78 13.67
C ASP A 81 -25.49 15.63 12.34
N ILE A 82 -24.96 16.19 11.26
CA ILE A 82 -25.58 16.07 9.94
C ILE A 82 -25.53 14.61 9.45
N PHE A 83 -24.38 13.94 9.56
CA PHE A 83 -24.22 12.53 9.20
C PHE A 83 -25.08 11.60 10.07
N GLU A 84 -25.16 11.85 11.37
CA GLU A 84 -26.07 11.15 12.27
C GLU A 84 -27.52 11.29 11.85
N ASN A 85 -27.97 12.52 11.55
CA ASN A 85 -29.33 12.76 11.08
C ASN A 85 -29.62 12.08 9.73
N ILE A 86 -28.67 12.10 8.79
CA ILE A 86 -28.78 11.41 7.49
C ILE A 86 -28.94 9.91 7.72
N VAL A 87 -28.01 9.27 8.45
CA VAL A 87 -28.09 7.82 8.68
C VAL A 87 -29.35 7.44 9.46
N GLN A 88 -29.76 8.23 10.45
CA GLN A 88 -30.98 7.95 11.20
C GLN A 88 -32.22 8.05 10.30
N ASP A 89 -32.30 9.05 9.42
CA ASP A 89 -33.41 9.18 8.47
C ASP A 89 -33.44 8.00 7.48
N GLN A 90 -32.29 7.60 6.94
CA GLN A 90 -32.15 6.41 6.09
C GLN A 90 -32.58 5.13 6.85
N MET A 91 -32.10 4.97 8.09
CA MET A 91 -32.47 3.87 8.98
C MET A 91 -33.93 3.87 9.41
N ASP A 92 -34.67 4.97 9.28
CA ASP A 92 -36.10 5.05 9.61
C ASP A 92 -36.99 4.90 8.38
N ASN A 93 -36.56 5.44 7.24
CA ASN A 93 -37.44 5.69 6.09
C ASN A 93 -37.04 4.96 4.80
N GLU A 94 -35.85 4.37 4.74
CA GLU A 94 -35.33 3.75 3.52
C GLU A 94 -35.08 2.25 3.65
N ASP A 95 -34.74 1.60 2.54
CA ASP A 95 -34.43 0.17 2.47
C ASP A 95 -32.93 -0.13 2.68
N GLY A 96 -32.10 0.91 2.67
CA GLY A 96 -30.68 0.86 2.91
C GLY A 96 -30.22 2.02 3.78
N TYR A 97 -28.94 2.02 4.15
CA TYR A 97 -28.32 3.09 4.91
C TYR A 97 -26.81 3.10 4.68
N VAL A 98 -26.16 4.24 4.92
CA VAL A 98 -24.70 4.32 4.99
C VAL A 98 -24.23 3.56 6.23
N LYS A 99 -23.63 2.38 6.01
CA LYS A 99 -23.09 1.51 7.07
C LYS A 99 -21.73 1.98 7.55
N GLN A 100 -20.96 2.60 6.67
CA GLN A 100 -19.63 3.13 6.96
C GLN A 100 -19.29 4.17 5.90
N SER A 101 -18.68 5.26 6.30
CA SER A 101 -17.93 6.12 5.39
C SER A 101 -16.49 6.19 5.86
N VAL A 102 -15.54 6.20 4.92
CA VAL A 102 -14.12 6.46 5.17
C VAL A 102 -13.71 7.57 4.21
N PHE A 103 -13.41 8.73 4.76
CA PHE A 103 -12.88 9.87 4.03
C PHE A 103 -11.38 9.95 4.28
N THR A 104 -10.58 9.84 3.23
CA THR A 104 -9.12 9.98 3.26
C THR A 104 -8.73 11.22 2.49
N PHE A 105 -7.90 12.07 3.09
CA PHE A 105 -7.30 13.21 2.44
C PHE A 105 -5.79 13.08 2.50
N THR A 106 -5.15 13.12 1.34
CA THR A 106 -3.69 13.12 1.23
C THR A 106 -3.23 14.45 0.65
N GLY A 107 -2.39 15.20 1.37
CA GLY A 107 -1.90 16.52 0.96
C GLY A 107 -0.97 16.48 -0.26
N LEU A 108 -0.22 15.40 -0.44
CA LEU A 108 0.61 15.12 -1.61
C LEU A 108 0.56 13.62 -1.89
N SER A 109 0.22 13.23 -3.11
CA SER A 109 -0.05 11.83 -3.45
C SER A 109 1.20 11.17 -4.05
N PRO A 110 2.00 10.38 -3.28
CA PRO A 110 3.12 9.68 -3.87
C PRO A 110 2.63 8.55 -4.79
N PHE A 111 3.19 8.47 -5.98
CA PHE A 111 2.88 7.41 -6.95
C PHE A 111 4.00 6.37 -7.03
N PRO A 112 3.71 5.13 -7.48
CA PRO A 112 4.72 4.06 -7.55
C PRO A 112 5.93 4.37 -8.45
N ASN A 113 5.77 5.27 -9.43
CA ASN A 113 6.86 5.73 -10.29
C ASN A 113 7.71 6.85 -9.64
N GLY A 114 7.46 7.18 -8.38
CA GLY A 114 8.15 8.24 -7.64
C GLY A 114 7.67 9.65 -7.98
N ALA A 115 6.70 9.85 -8.88
CA ALA A 115 6.05 11.14 -9.04
C ALA A 115 5.20 11.46 -7.80
N VAL A 116 5.14 12.74 -7.43
CA VAL A 116 4.30 13.23 -6.33
C VAL A 116 3.21 14.09 -6.94
N GLY A 117 2.00 13.55 -6.90
CA GLY A 117 0.81 14.17 -7.44
C GLY A 117 0.21 15.28 -6.58
N PRO A 118 -0.83 15.93 -7.11
CA PRO A 118 -1.63 16.87 -6.35
C PRO A 118 -2.22 16.27 -5.07
N PRO A 119 -2.67 17.13 -4.14
CA PRO A 119 -3.59 16.73 -3.09
C PRO A 119 -4.79 15.95 -3.65
N MET A 120 -5.21 14.92 -2.92
CA MET A 120 -6.28 14.02 -3.33
C MET A 120 -7.21 13.71 -2.15
N ALA A 121 -8.50 13.86 -2.37
CA ALA A 121 -9.55 13.46 -1.45
C ALA A 121 -10.24 12.20 -1.98
N ILE A 122 -10.44 11.21 -1.11
CA ILE A 122 -11.12 9.95 -1.43
C ILE A 122 -12.20 9.70 -0.39
N ALA A 123 -13.42 9.46 -0.82
CA ALA A 123 -14.50 9.00 0.05
C ALA A 123 -14.94 7.60 -0.36
N GLU A 124 -14.77 6.64 0.54
CA GLU A 124 -15.30 5.29 0.41
C GLU A 124 -16.58 5.17 1.23
N ILE A 125 -17.70 5.02 0.54
CA ILE A 125 -19.03 4.92 1.16
C ILE A 125 -19.54 3.49 1.02
N SER A 126 -19.76 2.82 2.15
CA SER A 126 -20.42 1.52 2.20
C SER A 126 -21.90 1.70 2.53
N VAL A 127 -22.75 1.24 1.62
CA VAL A 127 -24.21 1.20 1.79
C VAL A 127 -24.65 -0.25 1.98
N SER A 128 -25.46 -0.51 2.99
CA SER A 128 -26.00 -1.85 3.26
C SER A 128 -27.51 -1.81 3.22
N SER A 129 -28.12 -2.90 2.72
CA SER A 129 -29.53 -3.18 2.98
C SER A 129 -29.80 -3.27 4.47
N ILE A 130 -31.03 -2.93 4.84
CA ILE A 130 -31.61 -3.13 6.17
C ILE A 130 -32.29 -4.50 6.22
N ILE A 131 -32.16 -5.20 7.34
CA ILE A 131 -32.89 -6.45 7.60
C ILE A 131 -34.11 -6.12 8.44
N GLU A 132 -35.29 -6.40 7.92
CA GLU A 132 -36.52 -6.29 8.69
C GLU A 132 -36.76 -7.57 9.49
N VAL A 133 -36.96 -7.41 10.80
CA VAL A 133 -37.17 -8.50 11.75
C VAL A 133 -38.63 -8.47 12.20
N PRO A 134 -39.52 -9.34 11.67
CA PRO A 134 -40.89 -9.47 12.15
C PRO A 134 -41.01 -10.40 13.37
N LEU A 135 -42.17 -10.38 14.02
CA LEU A 135 -42.49 -11.29 15.15
C LEU A 135 -42.32 -12.77 14.76
N ASN A 136 -42.71 -13.11 13.53
CA ASN A 136 -42.43 -14.42 12.97
C ASN A 136 -41.03 -14.42 12.34
N ARG A 137 -40.07 -14.95 13.07
CA ARG A 137 -38.67 -15.04 12.63
C ARG A 137 -38.46 -15.68 11.25
N ASP A 138 -39.26 -16.67 10.86
CA ASP A 138 -39.15 -17.31 9.53
C ASP A 138 -39.55 -16.37 8.37
N ALA A 139 -40.11 -15.21 8.69
CA ALA A 139 -40.40 -14.14 7.75
C ALA A 139 -39.36 -13.01 7.79
N THR A 140 -38.20 -13.21 8.43
CA THR A 140 -37.08 -12.24 8.36
C THR A 140 -36.58 -12.18 6.92
N PHE A 141 -36.47 -10.99 6.35
CA PHE A 141 -35.93 -10.76 5.02
C PHE A 141 -35.02 -9.52 5.01
N GLY A 142 -34.03 -9.52 4.12
CA GLY A 142 -33.31 -8.32 3.77
C GLY A 142 -34.00 -7.63 2.61
N THR A 143 -34.10 -6.31 2.63
CA THR A 143 -34.67 -5.59 1.48
C THR A 143 -33.62 -5.50 0.37
N ASP A 144 -34.00 -5.91 -0.85
CA ASP A 144 -33.10 -5.83 -2.00
C ASP A 144 -32.93 -4.36 -2.42
N LEU A 145 -31.74 -3.81 -2.20
CA LEU A 145 -31.40 -2.46 -2.60
C LEU A 145 -31.00 -2.42 -4.08
N SER A 146 -31.58 -1.52 -4.87
CA SER A 146 -31.12 -1.27 -6.24
C SER A 146 -29.85 -0.40 -6.24
N THR A 147 -29.08 -0.47 -7.33
CA THR A 147 -27.87 0.37 -7.47
C THR A 147 -28.19 1.86 -7.44
N SER A 148 -29.31 2.29 -8.03
CA SER A 148 -29.72 3.70 -8.01
C SER A 148 -30.13 4.20 -6.63
N GLU A 149 -30.78 3.36 -5.82
CA GLU A 149 -31.11 3.71 -4.42
C GLU A 149 -29.83 3.79 -3.60
N ALA A 150 -28.92 2.81 -3.75
CA ALA A 150 -27.62 2.86 -3.07
C ALA A 150 -26.80 4.11 -3.44
N ILE A 151 -26.87 4.57 -4.69
CA ILE A 151 -26.20 5.80 -5.14
C ILE A 151 -26.79 7.00 -4.44
N ALA A 152 -28.12 7.15 -4.41
CA ALA A 152 -28.78 8.28 -3.75
C ALA A 152 -28.40 8.35 -2.25
N ILE A 153 -28.43 7.20 -1.57
CA ILE A 153 -28.02 7.07 -0.16
C ILE A 153 -26.57 7.54 0.07
N ALA A 154 -25.66 7.18 -0.84
CA ALA A 154 -24.26 7.56 -0.74
C ALA A 154 -24.02 9.04 -1.08
N GLU A 155 -24.70 9.57 -2.11
CA GLU A 155 -24.54 10.95 -2.58
C GLU A 155 -25.02 11.98 -1.53
N GLU A 156 -26.00 11.62 -0.69
CA GLU A 156 -26.36 12.44 0.49
C GLU A 156 -25.18 12.66 1.44
N PHE A 157 -24.35 11.63 1.66
CA PHE A 157 -23.14 11.73 2.49
C PHE A 157 -22.02 12.51 1.80
N VAL A 158 -21.79 12.25 0.52
CA VAL A 158 -20.70 12.89 -0.25
C VAL A 158 -20.91 14.40 -0.35
N THR A 159 -22.16 14.83 -0.58
CA THR A 159 -22.54 16.25 -0.69
C THR A 159 -22.11 17.06 0.54
N GLU A 160 -22.14 16.45 1.73
CA GLU A 160 -21.73 17.10 2.98
C GLU A 160 -20.21 17.28 3.06
N TYR A 161 -19.43 16.31 2.58
CA TYR A 161 -17.97 16.49 2.45
C TYR A 161 -17.62 17.56 1.42
N GLU A 162 -18.25 17.53 0.24
CA GLU A 162 -18.08 18.55 -0.80
C GLU A 162 -18.37 19.96 -0.30
N THR A 163 -19.50 20.12 0.40
CA THR A 163 -19.92 21.41 0.93
C THR A 163 -18.99 21.89 2.04
N ALA A 164 -18.58 20.99 2.94
CA ALA A 164 -17.76 21.36 4.11
C ALA A 164 -16.31 21.69 3.73
N LEU A 165 -15.75 21.01 2.73
CA LEU A 165 -14.33 21.09 2.38
C LEU A 165 -14.09 21.78 1.01
N GLY A 166 -15.15 22.19 0.31
CA GLY A 166 -15.05 22.84 -1.00
C GLY A 166 -14.54 21.90 -2.10
N LEU A 167 -14.95 20.63 -2.06
CA LEU A 167 -14.55 19.58 -3.00
C LEU A 167 -15.59 19.40 -4.11
N ASP A 168 -15.20 18.73 -5.19
CA ASP A 168 -16.05 18.28 -6.29
C ASP A 168 -15.74 16.79 -6.55
N MET A 169 -16.41 15.89 -5.82
CA MET A 169 -16.01 14.49 -5.76
C MET A 169 -16.72 13.66 -6.84
N ASP A 170 -15.95 13.15 -7.80
CA ASP A 170 -16.48 12.28 -8.83
C ASP A 170 -16.50 10.81 -8.37
N ARG A 171 -17.59 10.10 -8.67
CA ARG A 171 -17.68 8.66 -8.40
C ARG A 171 -16.74 7.89 -9.34
N LEU A 172 -15.77 7.18 -8.76
CA LEU A 172 -14.83 6.32 -9.47
C LEU A 172 -15.42 4.94 -9.76
N ASN A 173 -16.01 4.27 -8.76
CA ASN A 173 -16.50 2.90 -8.95
C ASN A 173 -17.66 2.54 -8.00
N ILE A 174 -18.33 1.43 -8.34
CA ILE A 174 -19.33 0.79 -7.49
C ILE A 174 -19.07 -0.72 -7.43
N ILE A 175 -18.93 -1.25 -6.22
CA ILE A 175 -18.77 -2.68 -5.93
C ILE A 175 -20.02 -3.18 -5.21
N LYS A 176 -20.73 -4.14 -5.80
CA LYS A 176 -21.91 -4.82 -5.24
C LYS A 176 -21.55 -6.22 -4.74
N THR A 177 -21.70 -6.44 -3.44
CA THR A 177 -21.44 -7.72 -2.81
C THR A 177 -22.72 -8.28 -2.18
N ASN A 178 -22.98 -9.57 -2.41
CA ASN A 178 -24.02 -10.28 -1.69
C ASN A 178 -23.41 -10.94 -0.46
N TYR A 179 -23.82 -10.54 0.73
CA TYR A 179 -23.33 -11.06 1.99
C TYR A 179 -24.39 -11.95 2.64
N THR A 180 -24.02 -13.16 3.05
CA THR A 180 -24.92 -14.06 3.80
C THR A 180 -24.69 -13.88 5.29
N TYR A 181 -25.65 -13.28 5.96
CA TYR A 181 -25.64 -13.08 7.41
C TYR A 181 -26.43 -14.19 8.12
N TRP A 182 -25.88 -14.73 9.20
CA TRP A 182 -26.57 -15.73 10.03
C TRP A 182 -27.25 -15.05 11.20
N PHE A 183 -28.58 -14.93 11.11
CA PHE A 183 -29.38 -14.27 12.12
C PHE A 183 -29.73 -15.23 13.27
N GLU A 184 -29.14 -15.01 14.46
CA GLU A 184 -29.30 -15.83 15.66
C GLU A 184 -30.20 -15.16 16.71
N ILE A 185 -31.30 -15.81 17.11
CA ILE A 185 -32.04 -15.44 18.34
C ILE A 185 -31.76 -16.53 19.36
N ALA A 186 -31.44 -16.16 20.61
CA ALA A 186 -30.91 -17.02 21.68
C ALA A 186 -31.67 -18.34 21.98
N VAL A 187 -32.87 -18.53 21.42
CA VAL A 187 -33.72 -19.71 21.62
C VAL A 187 -34.02 -20.51 20.33
N ALA A 188 -33.48 -20.14 19.17
CA ALA A 188 -33.78 -20.78 17.88
C ALA A 188 -32.54 -20.93 16.96
N ALA A 189 -32.57 -21.91 16.05
CA ALA A 189 -31.45 -22.24 15.15
C ALA A 189 -31.20 -21.14 14.09
N PRO A 190 -29.98 -20.69 13.78
CA PRO A 190 -29.68 -19.56 12.90
C PRO A 190 -30.41 -19.59 11.54
N ILE A 191 -30.89 -18.45 11.04
CA ILE A 191 -31.50 -18.32 9.70
C ILE A 191 -30.55 -17.51 8.82
N PRO A 192 -30.18 -18.01 7.62
CA PRO A 192 -29.37 -17.23 6.69
C PRO A 192 -30.25 -16.16 6.03
N VAL A 193 -29.80 -14.91 6.08
CA VAL A 193 -30.35 -13.78 5.35
C VAL A 193 -29.29 -13.30 4.38
N VAL A 194 -29.63 -13.21 3.09
CA VAL A 194 -28.74 -12.63 2.09
C VAL A 194 -29.07 -11.15 1.99
N VAL A 195 -28.07 -10.30 2.21
CA VAL A 195 -28.19 -8.85 2.05
C VAL A 195 -27.28 -8.39 0.93
N THR A 196 -27.71 -7.34 0.23
CA THR A 196 -26.88 -6.65 -0.75
C THR A 196 -26.13 -5.52 -0.06
N GLN A 197 -24.83 -5.42 -0.35
CA GLN A 197 -23.98 -4.31 0.08
C GLN A 197 -23.36 -3.66 -1.15
N TYR A 198 -23.23 -2.35 -1.09
CA TYR A 198 -22.56 -1.53 -2.08
C TYR A 198 -21.38 -0.84 -1.41
N MET A 199 -20.27 -0.75 -2.11
CA MET A 199 -19.13 0.09 -1.76
C MET A 199 -18.88 1.00 -2.95
N MET A 200 -18.81 2.30 -2.70
CA MET A 200 -18.61 3.31 -3.73
C MET A 200 -17.38 4.13 -3.37
N THR A 201 -16.52 4.37 -4.34
CA THR A 201 -15.34 5.23 -4.18
C THR A 201 -15.60 6.52 -4.94
N TYR A 202 -15.46 7.65 -4.26
CA TYR A 202 -15.50 8.99 -4.83
C TYR A 202 -14.11 9.62 -4.69
N VAL A 203 -13.68 10.40 -5.68
CA VAL A 203 -12.33 10.98 -5.72
C VAL A 203 -12.41 12.42 -6.22
N ASP A 204 -11.62 13.30 -5.62
CA ASP A 204 -11.32 14.64 -6.12
C ASP A 204 -9.80 14.85 -6.18
N LEU A 205 -9.32 15.42 -7.29
CA LEU A 205 -7.92 15.77 -7.52
C LEU A 205 -7.78 17.29 -7.50
N LEU A 206 -7.11 17.79 -6.47
CA LEU A 206 -7.08 19.22 -6.21
C LEU A 206 -5.73 19.84 -6.60
N ASP A 207 -5.75 21.00 -7.23
CA ASP A 207 -4.55 21.82 -7.33
C ASP A 207 -3.95 22.09 -5.93
N ALA A 208 -2.63 22.28 -5.84
CA ALA A 208 -1.92 22.40 -4.55
C ALA A 208 -2.49 23.50 -3.62
N THR A 209 -2.96 24.63 -4.16
CA THR A 209 -3.52 25.73 -3.33
C THR A 209 -4.93 25.42 -2.80
N PRO A 210 -5.92 25.06 -3.64
CA PRO A 210 -7.21 24.56 -3.14
C PRO A 210 -7.07 23.36 -2.22
N GLY A 211 -6.19 22.39 -2.54
CA GLY A 211 -6.01 21.21 -1.71
C GLY A 211 -5.36 21.49 -0.35
N ALA A 212 -4.43 22.44 -0.26
CA ALA A 212 -3.91 22.89 1.04
C ALA A 212 -5.00 23.57 1.88
N ALA A 213 -5.88 24.37 1.26
CA ALA A 213 -7.00 24.99 1.96
C ALA A 213 -8.01 23.95 2.47
N ALA A 214 -8.40 23.00 1.61
CA ALA A 214 -9.31 21.93 1.97
C ALA A 214 -8.73 20.98 3.03
N MET A 215 -7.41 20.70 2.98
CA MET A 215 -6.71 19.97 4.04
C MET A 215 -6.74 20.74 5.37
N SER A 216 -6.46 22.04 5.35
CA SER A 216 -6.56 22.87 6.57
C SER A 216 -7.96 22.82 7.16
N ASP A 217 -9.01 23.02 6.35
CA ASP A 217 -10.40 22.94 6.81
C ASP A 217 -10.74 21.54 7.36
N PHE A 218 -10.18 20.48 6.75
CA PHE A 218 -10.34 19.12 7.22
C PHE A 218 -9.65 18.88 8.56
N ARG A 219 -8.42 19.37 8.76
CA ARG A 219 -7.72 19.28 10.05
C ARG A 219 -8.45 20.06 11.15
N ASP A 220 -8.95 21.26 10.86
CA ASP A 220 -9.73 22.05 11.81
C ASP A 220 -10.97 21.27 12.27
N ARG A 221 -11.63 20.57 11.33
CA ARG A 221 -12.72 19.65 11.62
C ARG A 221 -12.29 18.50 12.53
N LEU A 222 -11.13 17.86 12.29
CA LEU A 222 -10.60 16.82 13.17
C LEU A 222 -10.22 17.36 14.55
N ALA A 223 -9.64 18.56 14.62
CA ALA A 223 -9.26 19.20 15.87
C ALA A 223 -10.45 19.52 16.77
N ASN A 224 -11.64 19.78 16.20
CA ASN A 224 -12.88 19.94 16.98
C ASN A 224 -13.26 18.70 17.79
N MET A 225 -12.69 17.52 17.48
CA MET A 225 -12.83 16.32 18.29
C MET A 225 -12.07 16.42 19.62
N GLY A 226 -11.12 17.34 19.76
CA GLY A 226 -10.28 17.64 20.92
C GLY A 226 -9.45 16.49 21.49
N GLY A 227 -8.95 16.65 22.72
CA GLY A 227 -7.95 15.75 23.30
C GLY A 227 -6.62 15.90 22.56
N PHE A 228 -5.98 14.79 22.19
CA PHE A 228 -4.77 14.88 21.34
C PHE A 228 -5.04 15.50 19.96
N MET A 229 -6.27 15.43 19.43
CA MET A 229 -6.60 16.03 18.13
C MET A 229 -6.50 17.56 18.11
N ASP A 230 -6.47 18.23 19.26
CA ASP A 230 -6.24 19.70 19.33
C ASP A 230 -4.88 20.10 18.72
N LEU A 231 -3.94 19.16 18.57
CA LEU A 231 -2.66 19.39 17.89
C LEU A 231 -2.82 19.57 16.37
N ALA A 232 -3.88 19.06 15.75
CA ALA A 232 -4.07 19.12 14.28
C ALA A 232 -4.36 20.54 13.75
N ASP A 233 -4.94 21.42 14.58
CA ASP A 233 -5.18 22.85 14.28
C ASP A 233 -3.94 23.73 14.58
N SER A 234 -2.77 23.11 14.75
CA SER A 234 -1.57 23.88 15.10
C SER A 234 -1.00 24.61 13.88
N PRO A 235 -0.49 25.84 14.05
CA PRO A 235 -0.15 26.74 12.95
C PRO A 235 0.99 26.25 12.06
N ASP A 236 1.90 25.42 12.61
CA ASP A 236 3.05 24.90 11.88
C ASP A 236 2.84 23.46 11.39
N TRP A 237 1.63 22.90 11.53
CA TRP A 237 1.29 21.58 10.98
C TRP A 237 1.35 21.62 9.44
N PRO A 238 2.07 20.68 8.77
CA PRO A 238 2.34 20.79 7.34
C PRO A 238 1.24 20.18 6.45
N ASP A 239 0.31 21.00 5.94
CA ASP A 239 -0.86 20.54 5.15
C ASP A 239 -0.50 19.58 4.01
N LEU A 240 0.46 19.97 3.17
CA LEU A 240 0.81 19.18 1.99
C LEU A 240 1.54 17.86 2.34
N MET A 241 2.16 17.76 3.51
CA MET A 241 2.78 16.51 3.98
C MET A 241 1.83 15.68 4.85
N THR A 242 0.61 16.18 5.06
CA THR A 242 -0.37 15.53 5.93
C THR A 242 -1.12 14.45 5.17
N GLN A 243 -1.30 13.32 5.83
CA GLN A 243 -2.33 12.35 5.50
C GLN A 243 -3.34 12.34 6.64
N GLY A 244 -4.61 12.46 6.31
CA GLY A 244 -5.70 12.43 7.26
C GLY A 244 -6.79 11.45 6.84
N VAL A 245 -7.44 10.85 7.82
CA VAL A 245 -8.56 9.93 7.64
C VAL A 245 -9.64 10.25 8.65
N GLU A 246 -10.89 10.24 8.22
CA GLU A 246 -12.08 10.27 9.08
C GLU A 246 -13.02 9.16 8.64
N ALA A 247 -13.32 8.22 9.54
CA ALA A 247 -14.33 7.21 9.32
C ALA A 247 -15.52 7.41 10.24
N PHE A 248 -16.71 7.43 9.66
CA PHE A 248 -17.98 7.46 10.39
C PHE A 248 -18.64 6.08 10.34
N VAL A 249 -19.00 5.55 11.52
CA VAL A 249 -19.49 4.18 11.66
C VAL A 249 -20.71 4.16 12.60
N PRO A 250 -21.93 3.97 12.07
CA PRO A 250 -23.09 3.63 12.88
C PRO A 250 -22.93 2.24 13.50
N CYS A 251 -23.16 2.15 14.80
CA CYS A 251 -23.16 0.94 15.60
C CYS A 251 -24.56 0.72 16.17
N HIS A 252 -25.20 -0.39 15.85
CA HIS A 252 -26.55 -0.68 16.34
C HIS A 252 -26.52 -1.77 17.42
N ARG A 253 -27.40 -1.63 18.40
CA ARG A 253 -27.58 -2.58 19.49
C ARG A 253 -29.05 -2.93 19.65
N MET A 254 -29.33 -4.23 19.60
CA MET A 254 -30.62 -4.80 19.99
C MET A 254 -30.49 -5.50 21.35
N GLY A 255 -31.25 -5.03 22.35
CA GLY A 255 -31.09 -5.44 23.75
C GLY A 255 -31.26 -6.94 24.06
N TYR A 256 -31.86 -7.72 23.17
CA TYR A 256 -32.08 -9.17 23.36
C TYR A 256 -31.06 -10.07 22.65
N MET A 257 -30.19 -9.51 21.80
CA MET A 257 -29.32 -10.28 20.88
C MET A 257 -27.82 -10.16 21.19
N GLY A 258 -27.41 -9.23 22.06
CA GLY A 258 -25.99 -9.03 22.39
C GLY A 258 -25.61 -9.58 23.76
N GLY A 259 -24.99 -10.76 23.80
CA GLY A 259 -24.16 -11.18 24.95
C GLY A 259 -22.83 -10.40 25.06
N PHE A 260 -22.71 -9.28 24.34
CA PHE A 260 -21.48 -8.50 24.17
C PHE A 260 -21.46 -7.31 25.14
N GLY A 261 -20.25 -6.98 25.61
CA GLY A 261 -19.98 -6.06 26.73
C GLY A 261 -20.54 -4.65 26.56
N SER A 262 -20.57 -3.91 27.68
CA SER A 262 -21.23 -2.62 27.86
C SER A 262 -20.54 -1.39 27.22
N SER A 263 -19.36 -1.53 26.62
CA SER A 263 -18.58 -0.39 26.10
C SER A 263 -18.85 -0.13 24.62
N PHE A 264 -19.10 1.13 24.26
CA PHE A 264 -19.27 1.60 22.87
C PHE A 264 -18.12 1.12 21.96
N VAL A 265 -16.86 1.31 22.35
CA VAL A 265 -15.71 0.98 21.50
C VAL A 265 -15.63 -0.52 21.18
N GLY A 266 -15.89 -1.38 22.16
CA GLY A 266 -15.98 -2.83 21.92
C GLY A 266 -17.12 -3.17 20.96
N SER A 267 -18.26 -2.47 21.07
CA SER A 267 -19.37 -2.62 20.13
C SER A 267 -18.98 -2.18 18.72
N LEU A 268 -18.35 -1.01 18.58
CA LEU A 268 -17.85 -0.45 17.31
C LEU A 268 -16.95 -1.45 16.59
N LEU A 269 -15.89 -1.92 17.26
CA LEU A 269 -14.93 -2.88 16.71
C LEU A 269 -15.57 -4.24 16.38
N SER A 270 -16.64 -4.63 17.09
CA SER A 270 -17.37 -5.89 16.83
C SER A 270 -18.53 -5.77 15.84
N SER A 271 -18.89 -4.53 15.47
CA SER A 271 -20.01 -4.23 14.57
C SER A 271 -19.60 -4.20 13.10
N GLU A 272 -18.29 -4.17 12.82
CA GLU A 272 -17.80 -4.36 11.46
C GLU A 272 -18.36 -5.64 10.84
N GLY A 273 -18.97 -5.49 9.67
CA GLY A 273 -19.57 -6.60 8.93
C GLY A 273 -21.06 -6.88 9.20
N LYS A 274 -21.66 -6.38 10.28
CA LYS A 274 -23.07 -6.69 10.60
C LYS A 274 -24.05 -5.71 9.94
N PRO A 275 -25.13 -6.18 9.29
CA PRO A 275 -26.18 -5.32 8.75
C PRO A 275 -27.05 -4.74 9.87
N TYR A 276 -27.72 -3.62 9.61
CA TYR A 276 -28.69 -3.05 10.55
C TYR A 276 -29.94 -3.91 10.56
N HIS A 277 -30.48 -4.14 11.75
CA HIS A 277 -31.75 -4.83 11.93
C HIS A 277 -32.80 -3.81 12.38
N ARG A 278 -33.89 -3.71 11.62
CA ARG A 278 -35.04 -2.88 11.95
C ARG A 278 -36.20 -3.79 12.39
N ALA A 279 -36.75 -3.50 13.54
CA ALA A 279 -37.93 -4.15 14.08
C ALA A 279 -39.13 -3.72 13.23
N ASP A 280 -39.82 -4.70 12.65
CA ASP A 280 -41.09 -4.43 11.99
C ASP A 280 -42.13 -3.95 13.02
N ALA A 281 -43.19 -3.29 12.55
CA ALA A 281 -44.30 -2.79 13.37
C ALA A 281 -44.96 -3.85 14.28
N SER A 282 -44.71 -5.15 14.04
CA SER A 282 -45.13 -6.25 14.92
C SER A 282 -44.35 -6.39 16.23
N HIS A 283 -43.17 -5.77 16.39
CA HIS A 283 -42.36 -5.76 17.62
C HIS A 283 -42.42 -4.40 18.32
N VAL A 284 -43.34 -4.26 19.28
CA VAL A 284 -43.49 -3.02 20.08
C VAL A 284 -42.60 -2.99 21.34
N ASP A 285 -41.94 -4.10 21.64
CA ASP A 285 -41.15 -4.35 22.84
C ASP A 285 -39.64 -4.35 22.60
N ILE A 286 -39.21 -4.33 21.34
CA ILE A 286 -37.80 -4.20 20.99
C ILE A 286 -37.43 -2.72 21.03
N VAL A 287 -36.45 -2.40 21.89
CA VAL A 287 -35.80 -1.10 21.89
C VAL A 287 -34.55 -1.21 21.02
N GLU A 288 -34.51 -0.41 19.97
CA GLU A 288 -33.34 -0.23 19.11
C GLU A 288 -32.54 0.95 19.64
N GLU A 289 -31.24 0.74 19.81
CA GLU A 289 -30.30 1.79 20.15
C GLU A 289 -29.26 1.86 19.03
N VAL A 290 -29.15 3.02 18.39
CA VAL A 290 -28.08 3.32 17.44
C VAL A 290 -27.12 4.29 18.12
N GLN A 291 -25.84 3.96 18.08
CA GLN A 291 -24.74 4.80 18.53
C GLN A 291 -23.87 5.10 17.32
N PHE A 292 -23.38 6.32 17.21
CA PHE A 292 -22.52 6.71 16.09
C PHE A 292 -21.08 6.84 16.56
N GLY A 293 -20.16 6.29 15.79
CA GLY A 293 -18.74 6.37 16.02
C GLY A 293 -18.04 7.22 14.97
N VAL A 294 -17.02 7.93 15.42
CA VAL A 294 -16.02 8.54 14.53
C VAL A 294 -14.64 8.01 14.89
N VAL A 295 -13.91 7.59 13.87
CA VAL A 295 -12.48 7.30 13.93
C VAL A 295 -11.78 8.37 13.11
N ALA A 296 -10.77 9.01 13.67
CA ALA A 296 -9.97 10.00 12.99
C ALA A 296 -8.50 9.68 13.16
N GLU A 297 -7.73 9.89 12.10
CA GLU A 297 -6.28 9.80 12.08
C GLU A 297 -5.73 11.00 11.32
N VAL A 298 -4.66 11.59 11.83
CA VAL A 298 -3.90 12.60 11.09
C VAL A 298 -2.43 12.46 11.42
N GLY A 299 -1.60 12.49 10.39
CA GLY A 299 -0.16 12.30 10.54
C GLY A 299 0.62 12.93 9.41
N PHE A 300 1.92 13.12 9.64
CA PHE A 300 2.86 13.60 8.64
C PHE A 300 4.24 13.01 8.88
N GLY A 301 5.01 12.90 7.81
CA GLY A 301 6.45 12.61 7.85
C GLY A 301 7.26 13.84 7.48
N ALA A 302 8.24 14.18 8.31
CA ALA A 302 9.17 15.28 8.09
C ALA A 302 10.61 14.74 8.18
N PRO A 303 11.26 14.46 7.05
CA PRO A 303 12.60 13.90 7.06
C PRO A 303 13.64 14.97 7.43
N GLY A 304 14.58 14.64 8.32
CA GLY A 304 15.66 15.54 8.74
C GLY A 304 15.27 16.62 9.76
N THR A 305 14.15 16.44 10.49
CA THR A 305 13.72 17.35 11.58
C THR A 305 14.66 17.29 12.78
N VAL A 306 15.16 16.10 13.12
CA VAL A 306 16.18 15.91 14.15
C VAL A 306 17.55 15.81 13.46
N THR A 307 18.57 16.45 14.03
CA THR A 307 19.93 16.32 13.52
C THR A 307 20.67 15.24 14.30
N GLU A 308 21.42 14.39 13.61
CA GLU A 308 22.35 13.46 14.25
C GLU A 308 23.33 14.24 15.15
N ALA A 309 23.38 13.87 16.42
CA ALA A 309 24.23 14.51 17.41
C ALA A 309 24.61 13.52 18.51
N ALA A 310 25.80 13.71 19.08
CA ALA A 310 26.27 12.90 20.20
C ALA A 310 25.58 13.33 21.49
N GLY A 311 24.93 12.38 22.17
CA GLY A 311 24.25 12.59 23.44
C GLY A 311 22.73 12.67 23.29
N ASN A 312 22.05 12.98 24.40
CA ASN A 312 20.60 13.00 24.42
C ASN A 312 20.04 14.19 23.62
N GLU A 313 19.26 13.87 22.59
CA GLU A 313 18.39 14.78 21.86
C GLU A 313 16.97 14.72 22.42
N THR A 314 16.20 15.77 22.15
CA THR A 314 14.80 15.89 22.59
C THR A 314 13.89 16.25 21.42
N TYR A 315 12.78 15.55 21.29
CA TYR A 315 11.75 15.83 20.30
C TYR A 315 10.36 15.94 20.96
N SER A 316 9.57 16.92 20.53
CA SER A 316 8.17 17.10 20.95
C SER A 316 7.32 17.41 19.73
N LEU A 317 6.30 16.60 19.47
CA LEU A 317 5.31 16.90 18.43
C LEU A 317 4.65 18.25 18.69
N LYS A 318 4.25 18.51 19.93
CA LYS A 318 3.60 19.76 20.32
C LYS A 318 4.43 20.99 19.90
N GLN A 319 5.73 20.95 20.16
CA GLN A 319 6.65 22.03 19.78
C GLN A 319 6.87 22.09 18.27
N ASP A 320 7.00 20.93 17.61
CA ASP A 320 7.23 20.82 16.16
C ASP A 320 6.10 21.48 15.36
N VAL A 321 4.84 21.27 15.77
CA VAL A 321 3.67 21.86 15.10
C VAL A 321 3.27 23.24 15.64
N GLY A 322 4.03 23.79 16.60
CA GLY A 322 3.78 25.14 17.14
C GLY A 322 2.56 25.25 18.06
N HIS A 323 2.10 24.15 18.65
CA HIS A 323 0.93 24.15 19.54
C HIS A 323 1.23 24.86 20.87
N THR A 324 0.35 25.76 21.31
CA THR A 324 0.58 26.57 22.53
C THR A 324 -0.18 26.07 23.78
N GLY A 325 -1.22 25.27 23.61
CA GLY A 325 -2.00 24.66 24.69
C GLY A 325 -1.25 23.54 25.42
N ASN A 326 -1.84 22.99 26.48
CA ASN A 326 -1.30 21.78 27.13
C ASN A 326 -1.65 20.55 26.29
N VAL A 327 -0.82 19.51 26.37
CA VAL A 327 -1.21 18.19 25.87
C VAL A 327 -2.19 17.59 26.87
N GLN A 328 -3.44 17.43 26.43
CA GLN A 328 -4.54 16.99 27.25
C GLN A 328 -5.22 15.78 26.64
N ASN A 329 -5.60 14.83 27.48
CA ASN A 329 -6.52 13.78 27.07
C ASN A 329 -7.99 14.21 27.25
N LYS A 330 -8.91 13.41 26.71
CA LYS A 330 -10.34 13.71 26.87
C LYS A 330 -10.84 13.71 28.30
N MET A 331 -10.24 12.94 29.19
CA MET A 331 -10.61 12.99 30.62
C MET A 331 -10.28 14.33 31.28
N ALA A 332 -9.23 15.01 30.86
CA ALA A 332 -8.88 16.33 31.38
C ALA A 332 -9.83 17.43 30.86
N GLN A 333 -10.36 17.25 29.65
CA GLN A 333 -11.30 18.18 29.03
C GLN A 333 -12.74 17.95 29.52
N ASP A 334 -13.14 16.69 29.68
CA ASP A 334 -14.43 16.27 30.22
C ASP A 334 -14.25 15.16 31.29
N PRO A 335 -14.38 15.49 32.59
CA PRO A 335 -14.15 14.55 33.68
C PRO A 335 -15.30 13.54 33.86
N SER A 336 -16.40 13.66 33.11
CA SER A 336 -17.48 12.67 33.13
C SER A 336 -17.20 11.45 32.24
N MET A 337 -16.09 11.48 31.50
CA MET A 337 -15.76 10.53 30.46
C MET A 337 -14.71 9.52 30.90
N ASP A 338 -14.92 8.26 30.52
CA ASP A 338 -13.85 7.26 30.50
C ASP A 338 -13.14 7.35 29.14
N SER A 339 -11.89 7.87 29.13
CA SER A 339 -11.02 7.86 27.95
C SER A 339 -9.80 6.97 28.19
N ILE A 340 -9.39 6.24 27.16
CA ILE A 340 -8.08 5.59 27.10
C ILE A 340 -7.18 6.45 26.21
N SER A 341 -6.10 6.95 26.78
CA SER A 341 -5.07 7.69 26.06
C SER A 341 -3.81 6.86 25.99
N VAL A 342 -3.30 6.65 24.79
CA VAL A 342 -2.08 5.90 24.53
C VAL A 342 -1.05 6.84 23.93
N ILE A 343 0.15 6.85 24.50
CA ILE A 343 1.29 7.60 23.98
C ILE A 343 2.35 6.59 23.59
N VAL A 344 2.86 6.70 22.37
CA VAL A 344 3.90 5.82 21.83
C VAL A 344 5.05 6.66 21.31
N GLY A 345 6.26 6.32 21.72
CA GLY A 345 7.49 6.84 21.17
C GLY A 345 8.36 5.70 20.66
N ALA A 346 9.04 5.94 19.56
CA ALA A 346 10.16 5.12 19.11
C ALA A 346 11.27 6.04 18.59
N ALA A 347 12.52 5.75 18.94
CA ALA A 347 13.66 6.57 18.56
C ALA A 347 14.96 5.74 18.58
N PRO A 348 16.05 6.24 17.98
CA PRO A 348 17.36 5.59 18.09
C PRO A 348 17.85 5.63 19.54
N GLY A 349 18.53 4.56 19.97
CA GLY A 349 19.07 4.44 21.32
C GLY A 349 18.01 4.27 22.39
N SER A 350 18.42 4.40 23.65
CA SER A 350 17.47 4.33 24.77
C SER A 350 16.50 5.49 24.71
N LEU A 351 15.21 5.19 24.68
CA LEU A 351 14.15 6.19 24.66
C LEU A 351 13.57 6.39 26.06
N THR A 352 13.40 7.65 26.46
CA THR A 352 12.61 8.03 27.62
C THR A 352 11.46 8.94 27.21
N LEU A 353 10.25 8.64 27.68
CA LEU A 353 9.10 9.52 27.58
C LEU A 353 9.05 10.44 28.80
N GLU A 354 9.18 11.75 28.57
CA GLU A 354 9.04 12.77 29.61
C GLU A 354 7.67 13.43 29.54
N GLY A 355 7.23 13.98 30.68
CA GLY A 355 5.94 14.67 30.78
C GLY A 355 4.75 13.77 31.09
N VAL A 356 4.92 12.46 31.19
CA VAL A 356 3.85 11.51 31.55
C VAL A 356 3.75 11.36 33.08
N PRO A 357 2.52 11.30 33.66
CA PRO A 357 2.33 11.00 35.08
C PRO A 357 2.95 9.67 35.50
N VAL A 358 3.57 9.62 36.68
CA VAL A 358 4.25 8.43 37.22
C VAL A 358 3.29 7.27 37.52
N GLU A 359 2.00 7.55 37.58
CA GLU A 359 0.94 6.57 37.80
C GLU A 359 0.58 5.78 36.53
N PHE A 360 0.97 6.27 35.35
CA PHE A 360 0.68 5.56 34.10
C PHE A 360 1.67 4.41 33.96
N PRO A 361 1.21 3.19 33.64
CA PRO A 361 2.12 2.10 33.29
C PRO A 361 2.95 2.50 32.06
N ILE A 362 4.26 2.28 32.15
CA ILE A 362 5.18 2.43 31.04
C ILE A 362 5.57 1.03 30.57
N PHE A 363 5.36 0.80 29.29
CA PHE A 363 5.75 -0.39 28.55
C PHE A 363 6.92 0.03 27.65
N ASP A 364 8.14 -0.22 28.10
CA ASP A 364 9.34 0.02 27.30
C ASP A 364 9.91 -1.30 26.76
N ASP A 365 11.03 -1.20 26.06
CA ASP A 365 11.78 -2.34 25.54
C ASP A 365 12.20 -3.35 26.63
N THR A 366 12.25 -2.91 27.90
CA THR A 366 12.60 -3.74 29.06
C THR A 366 11.40 -4.41 29.73
N PHE A 367 10.16 -4.06 29.35
CA PHE A 367 8.96 -4.58 29.97
C PHE A 367 8.91 -6.13 29.87
N PRO A 368 8.76 -6.87 30.98
CA PRO A 368 8.76 -8.33 30.94
C PRO A 368 7.41 -8.88 30.44
N ILE A 369 7.43 -9.80 29.48
CA ILE A 369 6.18 -10.45 29.04
C ILE A 369 5.55 -11.26 30.18
N PRO A 370 4.21 -11.20 30.37
CA PRO A 370 3.54 -11.74 31.55
C PRO A 370 3.31 -13.25 31.51
N GLY A 371 3.67 -13.93 30.43
CA GLY A 371 3.49 -15.37 30.28
C GLY A 371 4.31 -15.93 29.12
N ASN A 372 4.43 -17.25 29.08
CA ASN A 372 5.10 -17.92 27.97
C ASN A 372 4.30 -17.74 26.68
N LEU A 373 5.00 -17.33 25.61
CA LEU A 373 4.46 -17.31 24.26
C LEU A 373 5.08 -18.45 23.47
N THR A 374 4.24 -19.40 23.06
CA THR A 374 4.68 -20.56 22.30
C THR A 374 3.88 -20.67 21.00
N TYR A 375 4.57 -20.82 19.88
CA TYR A 375 3.95 -21.16 18.59
C TYR A 375 4.76 -22.29 17.94
N GLY A 376 4.13 -23.46 17.78
CA GLY A 376 4.82 -24.65 17.30
C GLY A 376 5.93 -25.12 18.26
N GLU A 377 6.93 -25.82 17.70
CA GLU A 377 8.12 -26.28 18.44
C GLU A 377 9.28 -25.28 18.42
N THR A 378 9.17 -24.21 17.63
CA THR A 378 10.30 -23.35 17.23
C THR A 378 10.25 -21.95 17.83
N LEU A 379 9.06 -21.37 18.06
CA LEU A 379 8.91 -20.14 18.81
C LEU A 379 8.59 -20.45 20.27
N ASN A 380 9.52 -20.15 21.17
CA ASN A 380 9.33 -20.23 22.61
C ASN A 380 9.93 -19.00 23.29
N ILE A 381 9.08 -18.06 23.67
CA ILE A 381 9.47 -16.87 24.43
C ILE A 381 9.00 -17.10 25.87
N THR A 382 9.95 -17.14 26.80
CA THR A 382 9.67 -17.44 28.19
C THR A 382 9.09 -16.23 28.92
N GLU A 383 8.20 -16.48 29.88
CA GLU A 383 7.75 -15.47 30.83
C GLU A 383 8.95 -14.71 31.41
N GLY A 384 8.84 -13.37 31.45
CA GLY A 384 9.91 -12.49 31.94
C GLY A 384 10.91 -12.05 30.86
N THR A 385 10.88 -12.58 29.64
CA THR A 385 11.67 -12.03 28.53
C THR A 385 11.23 -10.58 28.26
N PRO A 386 12.17 -9.62 28.13
CA PRO A 386 11.84 -8.24 27.76
C PRO A 386 11.08 -8.17 26.44
N VAL A 387 10.09 -7.27 26.32
CA VAL A 387 9.27 -7.11 25.11
C VAL A 387 10.15 -6.78 23.90
N GLY A 388 11.17 -5.94 24.05
CA GLY A 388 12.10 -5.64 22.95
C GLY A 388 12.82 -6.89 22.44
N GLU A 389 13.23 -7.80 23.34
CA GLU A 389 13.84 -9.08 22.98
C GLU A 389 12.80 -10.05 22.39
N ALA A 390 11.59 -10.09 22.95
CA ALA A 390 10.50 -10.92 22.46
C ALA A 390 10.10 -10.57 21.02
N ILE A 391 10.00 -9.27 20.69
CA ILE A 391 9.71 -8.78 19.34
C ILE A 391 10.85 -9.18 18.40
N LYS A 392 12.11 -9.00 18.80
CA LYS A 392 13.28 -9.43 18.01
C LYS A 392 13.21 -10.93 17.71
N ILE A 393 12.97 -11.77 18.71
CA ILE A 393 12.83 -13.23 18.52
C ILE A 393 11.69 -13.53 17.54
N LEU A 394 10.52 -12.93 17.72
CA LEU A 394 9.37 -13.16 16.83
C LEU A 394 9.70 -12.79 15.37
N LEU A 395 10.28 -11.62 15.15
CA LEU A 395 10.63 -11.07 13.83
C LEU A 395 11.77 -11.82 13.14
N SER A 396 12.57 -12.61 13.86
CA SER A 396 13.66 -13.41 13.30
C SER A 396 13.30 -14.89 13.16
N THR A 397 12.47 -15.43 14.06
CA THR A 397 12.05 -16.84 14.03
C THR A 397 11.01 -17.08 12.94
N MET A 398 9.98 -16.24 12.83
CA MET A 398 8.87 -16.50 11.90
C MET A 398 9.33 -16.56 10.42
N PRO A 399 10.12 -15.60 9.89
CA PRO A 399 10.60 -15.69 8.50
C PRO A 399 11.46 -16.94 8.26
N ARG A 400 12.34 -17.28 9.22
CA ARG A 400 13.17 -18.49 9.14
C ARG A 400 12.32 -19.75 9.06
N GLU A 401 11.28 -19.88 9.88
CA GLU A 401 10.37 -21.03 9.84
C GLU A 401 9.64 -21.12 8.50
N PHE A 402 9.13 -20.01 7.98
CA PHE A 402 8.52 -19.99 6.65
C PHE A 402 9.52 -20.38 5.55
N ALA A 403 10.77 -19.92 5.64
CA ALA A 403 11.83 -20.31 4.71
C ALA A 403 12.16 -21.81 4.80
N LEU A 404 12.21 -22.39 6.00
CA LEU A 404 12.41 -23.83 6.18
C LEU A 404 11.23 -24.64 5.64
N MET A 405 9.99 -24.20 5.89
CA MET A 405 8.80 -24.82 5.32
C MET A 405 8.78 -24.75 3.79
N ALA A 406 9.16 -23.60 3.22
CA ALA A 406 9.30 -23.44 1.78
C ALA A 406 10.40 -24.36 1.23
N ASN A 407 11.55 -24.45 1.91
CA ASN A 407 12.65 -25.34 1.53
C ASN A 407 12.23 -26.81 1.55
N GLU A 408 11.52 -27.24 2.59
CA GLU A 408 10.99 -28.60 2.70
C GLU A 408 9.97 -28.87 1.60
N GLY A 409 8.99 -27.98 1.40
CA GLY A 409 7.99 -28.10 0.34
C GLY A 409 8.63 -28.22 -1.04
N MET A 410 9.66 -27.42 -1.32
CA MET A 410 10.45 -27.50 -2.55
C MET A 410 11.25 -28.81 -2.65
N SER A 411 11.80 -29.33 -1.54
CA SER A 411 12.53 -30.61 -1.53
C SER A 411 11.64 -31.84 -1.75
N GLN A 412 10.37 -31.75 -1.32
CA GLN A 412 9.38 -32.81 -1.48
C GLN A 412 8.71 -32.79 -2.85
N ALA A 413 8.89 -31.71 -3.63
CA ALA A 413 8.44 -31.65 -5.01
C ALA A 413 9.07 -32.83 -5.77
N ASN A 414 8.25 -33.76 -6.24
CA ASN A 414 8.73 -34.96 -6.92
C ASN A 414 9.31 -34.57 -8.29
N MET A 415 10.61 -34.24 -8.30
CA MET A 415 11.35 -33.84 -9.49
C MET A 415 11.24 -34.91 -10.57
N THR A 416 11.22 -36.20 -10.25
CA THR A 416 11.01 -37.24 -11.28
C THR A 416 9.66 -37.10 -11.98
N SER A 417 8.59 -36.72 -11.26
CA SER A 417 7.29 -36.47 -11.88
C SER A 417 7.26 -35.16 -12.67
N ILE A 418 7.96 -34.12 -12.21
CA ILE A 418 8.06 -32.82 -12.88
C ILE A 418 8.93 -32.94 -14.13
N GLU A 419 10.14 -33.49 -14.01
CA GLU A 419 11.05 -33.87 -15.10
C GLU A 419 10.38 -34.79 -16.11
N GLN A 420 9.63 -35.80 -15.66
CA GLN A 420 8.90 -36.69 -16.57
C GLN A 420 7.75 -35.96 -17.25
N THR A 421 7.04 -35.07 -16.55
CA THR A 421 5.96 -34.25 -17.14
C THR A 421 6.52 -33.25 -18.15
N ILE A 422 7.60 -32.56 -17.82
CA ILE A 422 8.34 -31.66 -18.71
C ILE A 422 8.91 -32.44 -19.88
N SER A 423 9.55 -33.58 -19.66
CA SER A 423 10.14 -34.41 -20.71
C SER A 423 9.08 -35.00 -21.65
N ASN A 424 7.94 -35.47 -21.11
CA ASN A 424 6.81 -35.96 -21.88
C ASN A 424 6.13 -34.82 -22.64
N GLY A 425 6.02 -33.64 -22.03
CA GLY A 425 5.54 -32.42 -22.67
C GLY A 425 6.44 -32.05 -23.84
N ILE A 426 7.75 -31.94 -23.61
CA ILE A 426 8.76 -31.68 -24.64
C ILE A 426 8.71 -32.76 -25.74
N ASP A 427 8.58 -34.05 -25.42
CA ASP A 427 8.46 -35.12 -26.42
C ASP A 427 7.17 -35.02 -27.23
N TYR A 428 6.04 -34.71 -26.60
CA TYR A 428 4.76 -34.49 -27.24
C TYR A 428 4.83 -33.30 -28.20
N ILE A 429 5.41 -32.19 -27.73
CA ILE A 429 5.59 -30.93 -28.45
C ILE A 429 6.56 -31.10 -29.63
N TRP A 430 7.68 -31.78 -29.41
CA TRP A 430 8.72 -32.04 -30.41
C TRP A 430 8.29 -33.11 -31.43
N GLY A 431 7.46 -34.07 -31.00
CA GLY A 431 6.85 -35.10 -31.84
C GLY A 431 5.63 -34.62 -32.62
N SER A 432 5.00 -33.53 -32.19
CA SER A 432 3.82 -32.95 -32.86
C SER A 432 4.16 -32.48 -34.27
N VAL A 433 3.43 -33.01 -35.25
CA VAL A 433 3.46 -32.55 -36.65
C VAL A 433 2.42 -31.46 -36.91
N THR A 434 1.47 -31.29 -35.98
CA THR A 434 0.51 -30.20 -35.97
C THR A 434 1.19 -28.95 -35.38
N PRO A 435 1.11 -27.79 -36.07
CA PRO A 435 1.50 -26.52 -35.46
C PRO A 435 0.77 -26.35 -34.13
N PHE A 436 1.45 -25.81 -33.12
CA PHE A 436 0.75 -25.43 -31.90
C PHE A 436 -0.39 -24.46 -32.26
N PRO A 437 -1.51 -24.44 -31.51
CA PRO A 437 -2.42 -23.31 -31.61
C PRO A 437 -1.65 -22.01 -31.44
N ASP A 438 -1.96 -21.03 -32.27
CA ASP A 438 -1.45 -19.67 -32.11
C ASP A 438 -1.96 -19.14 -30.77
N PHE A 439 -1.03 -19.01 -29.80
CA PHE A 439 -1.37 -18.62 -28.44
C PHE A 439 -1.69 -17.14 -28.36
N LYS A 440 -1.03 -16.31 -29.17
CA LYS A 440 -1.41 -14.90 -29.36
C LYS A 440 -2.87 -14.84 -29.78
N GLN A 441 -3.25 -15.55 -30.84
CA GLN A 441 -4.62 -15.56 -31.32
C GLN A 441 -5.59 -16.19 -30.32
N SER A 442 -5.13 -17.17 -29.53
CA SER A 442 -5.95 -17.79 -28.48
C SER A 442 -6.25 -16.79 -27.35
N ILE A 443 -5.26 -16.01 -26.90
CA ILE A 443 -5.42 -14.95 -25.90
C ILE A 443 -6.31 -13.82 -26.44
N LEU A 444 -6.07 -13.38 -27.68
CA LEU A 444 -6.89 -12.36 -28.33
C LEU A 444 -8.35 -12.80 -28.54
N ASN A 445 -8.59 -14.11 -28.65
CA ASN A 445 -9.92 -14.70 -28.77
C ASN A 445 -10.57 -15.07 -27.43
N ILE A 446 -9.92 -14.81 -26.30
CA ILE A 446 -10.53 -15.05 -24.99
C ILE A 446 -11.81 -14.24 -24.86
N ASP A 447 -12.91 -14.94 -24.58
CA ASP A 447 -14.17 -14.31 -24.22
C ASP A 447 -14.18 -14.00 -22.71
N PHE A 448 -13.69 -12.80 -22.39
CA PHE A 448 -13.64 -12.30 -21.00
C PHE A 448 -15.02 -12.21 -20.34
N THR A 449 -16.13 -12.23 -21.10
CA THR A 449 -17.49 -12.24 -20.52
C THR A 449 -17.80 -13.54 -19.80
N THR A 450 -17.12 -14.63 -20.17
CA THR A 450 -17.30 -15.97 -19.58
C THR A 450 -16.20 -16.35 -18.60
N MET A 451 -14.98 -15.82 -18.79
CA MET A 451 -13.84 -16.08 -17.92
C MET A 451 -13.86 -15.25 -16.65
N VAL A 452 -14.34 -14.02 -16.73
CA VAL A 452 -14.54 -13.15 -15.58
C VAL A 452 -16.00 -13.33 -15.17
N PRO A 453 -16.32 -14.09 -14.09
CA PRO A 453 -17.70 -14.21 -13.62
C PRO A 453 -18.28 -12.82 -13.37
N PRO A 454 -19.62 -12.64 -13.37
CA PRO A 454 -20.21 -11.36 -12.99
C PRO A 454 -19.61 -10.92 -11.66
N THR A 455 -18.77 -9.88 -11.75
CA THR A 455 -17.99 -9.42 -10.61
C THR A 455 -18.82 -8.44 -9.80
N PRO A 456 -18.47 -8.24 -8.53
CA PRO A 456 -19.06 -7.19 -7.73
C PRO A 456 -19.04 -5.81 -8.43
N LEU A 457 -18.05 -5.50 -9.26
CA LEU A 457 -17.91 -4.20 -9.93
C LEU A 457 -19.09 -3.91 -10.89
N GLN A 458 -19.98 -3.00 -10.50
CA GLN A 458 -21.15 -2.56 -11.26
C GLN A 458 -20.83 -1.39 -12.20
N GLU A 459 -19.97 -0.48 -11.77
CA GLU A 459 -19.64 0.75 -12.47
C GLU A 459 -18.16 1.09 -12.27
N LEU A 460 -17.54 1.64 -13.31
CA LEU A 460 -16.19 2.22 -13.28
C LEU A 460 -16.19 3.46 -14.17
N ASN A 461 -15.87 4.62 -13.62
CA ASN A 461 -15.73 5.87 -14.33
C ASN A 461 -14.39 5.92 -15.05
N ILE A 462 -14.42 5.65 -16.36
CA ILE A 462 -13.22 5.57 -17.20
C ILE A 462 -12.57 6.93 -17.41
N ASP A 463 -13.36 8.01 -17.43
CA ASP A 463 -12.83 9.37 -17.64
C ASP A 463 -12.05 9.82 -16.41
N LEU A 464 -12.59 9.59 -15.20
CA LEU A 464 -11.88 9.86 -13.95
C LEU A 464 -10.65 8.95 -13.78
N LEU A 465 -10.75 7.68 -14.19
CA LEU A 465 -9.58 6.79 -14.22
C LEU A 465 -8.49 7.33 -15.17
N ALA A 466 -8.85 7.85 -16.33
CA ALA A 466 -7.92 8.51 -17.25
C ALA A 466 -7.29 9.76 -16.61
N GLU A 467 -8.07 10.55 -15.89
CA GLU A 467 -7.55 11.72 -15.18
C GLU A 467 -6.55 11.32 -14.09
N LEU A 468 -6.87 10.32 -13.27
CA LEU A 468 -5.95 9.75 -12.29
C LEU A 468 -4.67 9.24 -12.95
N MET A 469 -4.79 8.50 -14.06
CA MET A 469 -3.64 8.05 -14.85
C MET A 469 -2.79 9.24 -15.32
N SER A 470 -3.42 10.28 -15.86
CA SER A 470 -2.71 11.48 -16.30
C SER A 470 -2.00 12.20 -15.15
N ALA A 471 -2.63 12.27 -13.97
CA ALA A 471 -2.07 12.91 -12.79
C ALA A 471 -0.82 12.17 -12.27
N VAL A 472 -0.73 10.85 -12.49
CA VAL A 472 0.46 10.05 -12.14
C VAL A 472 1.54 10.03 -13.22
N GLY A 473 1.36 10.78 -14.32
CA GLY A 473 2.26 10.79 -15.47
C GLY A 473 2.13 9.57 -16.39
N MET A 474 1.05 8.79 -16.27
CA MET A 474 0.71 7.72 -17.21
C MET A 474 -0.08 8.29 -18.39
N ASN A 475 0.08 7.72 -19.60
CA ASN A 475 -0.76 8.11 -20.73
C ASN A 475 -2.14 7.45 -20.61
N PRO A 476 -3.23 8.20 -20.39
CA PRO A 476 -4.56 7.60 -20.28
C PRO A 476 -5.04 6.97 -21.59
N ASP A 477 -4.72 7.59 -22.73
CA ASP A 477 -5.16 7.12 -24.05
C ASP A 477 -4.59 5.74 -24.40
N ALA A 478 -3.48 5.37 -23.77
CA ALA A 478 -2.89 4.05 -23.90
C ALA A 478 -3.91 2.97 -23.51
N LEU A 479 -4.63 3.14 -22.40
CA LEU A 479 -5.60 2.15 -21.93
C LEU A 479 -7.04 2.47 -22.34
N THR A 480 -7.49 3.71 -22.14
CA THR A 480 -8.92 4.07 -22.23
C THR A 480 -9.45 4.00 -23.66
N SER A 481 -8.63 4.36 -24.66
CA SER A 481 -9.02 4.28 -26.08
C SER A 481 -9.31 2.84 -26.57
N ARG A 482 -8.88 1.82 -25.80
CA ARG A 482 -9.02 0.40 -26.14
C ARG A 482 -10.18 -0.29 -25.42
N ILE A 483 -10.83 0.40 -24.48
CA ILE A 483 -11.97 -0.10 -23.72
C ILE A 483 -13.17 -0.25 -24.66
N ASP A 484 -13.74 -1.45 -24.69
CA ASP A 484 -15.00 -1.70 -25.39
C ASP A 484 -16.15 -1.14 -24.54
N ALA A 485 -16.70 0.00 -24.97
CA ALA A 485 -17.79 0.67 -24.26
C ALA A 485 -19.05 -0.19 -24.10
N THR A 486 -19.30 -1.14 -25.00
CA THR A 486 -20.47 -2.03 -24.91
C THR A 486 -20.24 -3.09 -23.83
N LEU A 487 -19.03 -3.66 -23.80
CA LEU A 487 -18.64 -4.61 -22.75
C LEU A 487 -18.57 -3.90 -21.39
N ALA A 488 -18.05 -2.68 -21.34
CA ALA A 488 -17.91 -1.91 -20.11
C ALA A 488 -19.26 -1.66 -19.41
N GLN A 489 -20.34 -1.48 -20.17
CA GLN A 489 -21.70 -1.33 -19.62
C GLN A 489 -22.24 -2.60 -18.93
N THR A 490 -21.71 -3.78 -19.26
CA THR A 490 -22.23 -5.06 -18.75
C THR A 490 -21.25 -5.78 -17.82
N ASN A 491 -19.95 -5.58 -18.03
CA ASN A 491 -18.87 -6.13 -17.23
C ASN A 491 -17.64 -5.21 -17.35
N PRO A 492 -17.55 -4.14 -16.54
CA PRO A 492 -16.46 -3.16 -16.59
C PRO A 492 -15.08 -3.82 -16.47
N LEU A 493 -14.94 -4.82 -15.59
CA LEU A 493 -13.68 -5.52 -15.38
C LEU A 493 -13.26 -6.34 -16.61
N ALA A 494 -14.19 -7.03 -17.26
CA ALA A 494 -13.90 -7.74 -18.50
C ALA A 494 -13.49 -6.79 -19.63
N ALA A 495 -14.12 -5.61 -19.72
CA ALA A 495 -13.75 -4.58 -20.69
C ALA A 495 -12.34 -4.03 -20.44
N LEU A 496 -12.01 -3.77 -19.17
CA LEU A 496 -10.68 -3.33 -18.75
C LEU A 496 -9.62 -4.41 -19.03
N ALA A 497 -9.87 -5.65 -18.66
CA ALA A 497 -8.97 -6.78 -18.93
C ALA A 497 -8.73 -6.96 -20.44
N GLN A 498 -9.80 -6.87 -21.25
CA GLN A 498 -9.67 -6.91 -22.70
C GLN A 498 -8.88 -5.70 -23.26
N ALA A 499 -9.08 -4.51 -22.70
CA ALA A 499 -8.34 -3.31 -23.09
C ALA A 499 -6.84 -3.47 -22.79
N PHE A 500 -6.47 -4.00 -21.62
CA PHE A 500 -5.10 -4.35 -21.27
C PHE A 500 -4.49 -5.35 -22.26
N VAL A 501 -5.22 -6.42 -22.61
CA VAL A 501 -4.77 -7.40 -23.61
C VAL A 501 -4.52 -6.73 -24.97
N ARG A 502 -5.47 -5.92 -25.46
CA ARG A 502 -5.29 -5.15 -26.71
C ARG A 502 -4.16 -4.12 -26.61
N TYR A 503 -3.90 -3.61 -25.41
CA TYR A 503 -2.83 -2.68 -25.15
C TYR A 503 -1.48 -3.37 -25.31
N PHE A 504 -1.23 -4.47 -24.59
CA PHE A 504 -0.02 -5.29 -24.75
C PHE A 504 0.20 -5.75 -26.21
N ASP A 505 -0.88 -6.14 -26.90
CA ASP A 505 -0.82 -6.54 -28.31
C ASP A 505 -0.35 -5.40 -29.24
N ALA A 506 -0.78 -4.16 -28.99
CA ALA A 506 -0.42 -3.01 -29.82
C ALA A 506 1.08 -2.67 -29.79
N TYR A 507 1.78 -3.10 -28.73
CA TYR A 507 3.25 -2.99 -28.62
C TYR A 507 3.95 -4.28 -29.05
N ASN A 508 3.27 -5.19 -29.74
CA ASN A 508 3.80 -6.48 -30.16
C ASN A 508 4.32 -7.33 -28.98
N LEU A 509 3.81 -7.13 -27.77
CA LEU A 509 4.26 -7.89 -26.60
C LEU A 509 3.75 -9.33 -26.62
N PHE A 510 2.65 -9.58 -27.31
CA PHE A 510 2.15 -10.93 -27.57
C PHE A 510 2.69 -11.57 -28.85
N ASP A 511 3.51 -10.87 -29.64
CA ASP A 511 4.18 -11.48 -30.79
C ASP A 511 5.14 -12.60 -30.33
N ILE A 512 5.57 -12.59 -29.05
CA ILE A 512 6.33 -13.70 -28.44
C ILE A 512 5.51 -15.00 -28.42
N LEU A 513 4.19 -14.91 -28.58
CA LEU A 513 3.26 -16.02 -28.56
C LEU A 513 2.80 -16.44 -29.95
N ASP A 514 3.26 -15.73 -31.00
CA ASP A 514 3.01 -16.07 -32.39
C ASP A 514 4.02 -17.14 -32.86
N ASN A 515 3.49 -18.22 -33.42
CA ASN A 515 4.27 -19.37 -33.83
C ASN A 515 5.17 -19.10 -35.06
N ASP A 516 4.89 -18.06 -35.84
CA ASP A 516 5.59 -17.78 -37.10
C ASP A 516 6.98 -17.15 -36.87
N TYR A 517 7.17 -16.35 -35.81
CA TYR A 517 8.47 -15.70 -35.52
C TYR A 517 9.58 -16.69 -35.15
N TYR A 518 9.22 -17.80 -34.52
CA TYR A 518 10.19 -18.82 -34.15
C TYR A 518 10.66 -19.68 -35.34
N ALA A 519 9.98 -19.58 -36.50
CA ALA A 519 10.25 -20.42 -37.66
C ALA A 519 11.59 -20.07 -38.35
N ASP A 520 12.13 -18.86 -38.18
CA ASP A 520 13.36 -18.46 -38.85
C ASP A 520 14.26 -17.75 -37.83
N PRO A 521 15.50 -18.23 -37.57
CA PRO A 521 16.42 -17.56 -36.66
C PRO A 521 16.64 -16.08 -36.97
N VAL A 522 16.60 -15.68 -38.25
CA VAL A 522 16.72 -14.26 -38.66
C VAL A 522 15.44 -13.49 -38.34
N ALA A 523 14.27 -14.14 -38.45
CA ALA A 523 13.00 -13.54 -38.04
C ALA A 523 12.88 -13.44 -36.51
N LEU A 524 13.40 -14.42 -35.77
CA LEU A 524 13.47 -14.40 -34.30
C LEU A 524 14.38 -13.27 -33.82
N GLU A 525 15.52 -13.07 -34.47
CA GLU A 525 16.42 -11.97 -34.17
C GLU A 525 15.78 -10.60 -34.43
N GLY A 526 15.11 -10.45 -35.58
CA GLY A 526 14.35 -9.23 -35.88
C GLY A 526 13.17 -9.03 -34.92
N TYR A 527 12.53 -10.12 -34.50
CA TYR A 527 11.44 -10.11 -33.54
C TYR A 527 11.89 -9.65 -32.15
N LEU A 528 13.01 -10.16 -31.62
CA LEU A 528 13.51 -9.74 -30.30
C LEU A 528 13.79 -8.23 -30.27
N ASN A 529 14.31 -7.66 -31.36
CA ASN A 529 14.45 -6.22 -31.48
C ASN A 529 13.08 -5.51 -31.46
N THR A 530 12.11 -5.96 -32.27
CA THR A 530 10.75 -5.40 -32.28
C THR A 530 10.03 -5.54 -30.93
N PHE A 531 10.27 -6.64 -30.21
CA PHE A 531 9.71 -6.89 -28.89
C PHE A 531 10.30 -5.93 -27.86
N ILE A 532 11.62 -5.75 -27.87
CA ILE A 532 12.30 -4.79 -26.98
C ILE A 532 11.84 -3.36 -27.28
N GLU A 533 11.82 -2.96 -28.56
CA GLU A 533 11.22 -1.69 -29.00
C GLU A 533 9.76 -1.56 -28.54
N GLY A 534 9.03 -2.68 -28.56
CA GLY A 534 7.68 -2.81 -28.03
C GLY A 534 7.60 -2.55 -26.53
N ILE A 535 8.43 -3.20 -25.70
CA ILE A 535 8.41 -2.97 -24.24
C ILE A 535 8.87 -1.54 -23.93
N GLN A 536 9.85 -1.02 -24.66
CA GLN A 536 10.30 0.37 -24.54
C GLN A 536 9.18 1.35 -24.79
N ALA A 537 8.50 1.21 -25.93
CA ALA A 537 7.37 2.05 -26.25
C ALA A 537 6.21 1.84 -25.26
N TYR A 538 6.01 0.62 -24.75
CA TYR A 538 5.01 0.33 -23.71
C TYR A 538 5.34 1.04 -22.40
N LEU A 539 6.56 0.96 -21.86
CA LEU A 539 6.90 1.66 -20.61
C LEU A 539 6.91 3.17 -20.80
N LYS A 540 7.41 3.65 -21.95
CA LYS A 540 7.39 5.08 -22.27
C LYS A 540 5.97 5.61 -22.34
N ASP A 541 5.08 4.92 -23.03
CA ASP A 541 3.69 5.36 -23.17
C ASP A 541 2.91 5.10 -21.88
N PHE A 542 3.05 3.93 -21.24
CA PHE A 542 2.26 3.57 -20.07
C PHE A 542 2.69 4.35 -18.84
N SER A 543 3.98 4.36 -18.49
CA SER A 543 4.49 4.95 -17.26
C SER A 543 5.26 6.26 -17.44
N GLY A 544 5.40 6.76 -18.68
CA GLY A 544 6.18 7.97 -18.98
C GLY A 544 7.70 7.75 -18.91
N THR A 545 8.13 6.52 -18.63
CA THR A 545 9.53 6.20 -18.32
C THR A 545 10.21 5.52 -19.48
N ASP A 546 11.39 5.99 -19.85
CA ASP A 546 12.25 5.26 -20.77
C ASP A 546 12.83 3.99 -20.11
N PHE A 547 13.16 3.00 -20.93
CA PHE A 547 13.91 1.85 -20.46
C PHE A 547 15.28 2.30 -19.96
N PRO A 548 15.78 1.74 -18.84
CA PRO A 548 17.17 1.93 -18.48
C PRO A 548 18.06 1.50 -19.63
N THR A 549 19.17 2.22 -19.86
CA THR A 549 20.08 2.04 -20.99
C THR A 549 20.52 0.58 -21.17
N GLU A 550 20.77 -0.15 -20.09
CA GLU A 550 21.14 -1.57 -20.08
C GLU A 550 20.03 -2.57 -20.46
N PHE A 551 18.81 -2.10 -20.66
CA PHE A 551 17.73 -2.90 -21.24
C PHE A 551 17.29 -2.31 -22.60
N GLN A 552 18.06 -1.35 -23.15
CA GLN A 552 17.71 -0.70 -24.41
C GLN A 552 18.05 -1.55 -25.63
N THR A 553 18.95 -2.52 -25.51
CA THR A 553 19.30 -3.45 -26.59
C THR A 553 19.18 -4.90 -26.16
N LYS A 554 18.95 -5.80 -27.15
CA LYS A 554 18.93 -7.25 -26.88
C LYS A 554 20.26 -7.77 -26.34
N GLU A 555 21.37 -7.17 -26.75
CA GLU A 555 22.70 -7.54 -26.30
C GLU A 555 22.88 -7.26 -24.81
N GLU A 556 22.34 -6.15 -24.32
CA GLU A 556 22.42 -5.78 -22.90
C GLU A 556 21.42 -6.59 -22.05
N ILE A 557 20.20 -6.83 -22.54
CA ILE A 557 19.25 -7.77 -21.88
C ILE A 557 19.85 -9.18 -21.81
N ALA A 558 20.46 -9.65 -22.91
CA ALA A 558 21.13 -10.93 -22.94
C ALA A 558 22.28 -10.97 -21.93
N THR A 559 23.08 -9.91 -21.82
CA THR A 559 24.14 -9.79 -20.82
C THR A 559 23.58 -9.83 -19.40
N PHE A 560 22.51 -9.09 -19.10
CA PHE A 560 21.86 -9.12 -17.78
C PHE A 560 21.33 -10.51 -17.42
N VAL A 561 20.67 -11.17 -18.37
CA VAL A 561 20.12 -12.51 -18.20
C VAL A 561 21.23 -13.56 -18.10
N GLU A 562 22.30 -13.43 -18.88
CA GLU A 562 23.51 -14.26 -18.79
C GLU A 562 24.16 -14.08 -17.42
N ASP A 563 24.43 -12.87 -16.96
CA ASP A 563 25.02 -12.61 -15.64
C ASP A 563 24.19 -13.20 -14.46
N HIS A 564 22.86 -13.35 -14.62
CA HIS A 564 21.98 -13.93 -13.60
C HIS A 564 21.69 -15.44 -13.76
N TRP A 565 21.80 -15.99 -14.96
CA TRP A 565 21.42 -17.37 -15.30
C TRP A 565 22.52 -18.13 -16.05
N ASP A 566 23.77 -17.66 -15.90
CA ASP A 566 24.94 -17.84 -16.76
C ASP A 566 25.19 -19.28 -17.23
N ILE A 567 24.83 -20.26 -16.39
CA ILE A 567 25.07 -21.68 -16.68
C ILE A 567 23.94 -22.30 -17.53
N VAL A 568 22.71 -21.81 -17.41
CA VAL A 568 21.52 -22.56 -17.85
C VAL A 568 20.98 -22.10 -19.19
N LEU A 569 20.91 -20.78 -19.43
CA LEU A 569 20.39 -20.26 -20.70
C LEU A 569 21.38 -20.45 -21.85
N GLN A 570 22.68 -20.28 -21.61
CA GLN A 570 23.71 -20.58 -22.60
C GLN A 570 23.71 -22.06 -23.02
N ALA A 571 23.48 -22.97 -22.07
CA ALA A 571 23.33 -24.39 -22.34
C ALA A 571 22.08 -24.68 -23.17
N LEU A 572 20.96 -24.01 -22.88
CA LEU A 572 19.72 -24.10 -23.65
C LEU A 572 19.91 -23.61 -25.08
N TRP A 573 20.48 -22.42 -25.28
CA TRP A 573 20.74 -21.86 -26.61
C TRP A 573 21.69 -22.73 -27.43
N THR A 574 22.78 -23.22 -26.82
CA THR A 574 23.73 -24.13 -27.47
C THR A 574 23.05 -25.43 -27.89
N ALA A 575 22.19 -26.00 -27.04
CA ALA A 575 21.44 -27.22 -27.34
C ALA A 575 20.40 -27.03 -28.45
N MET A 576 19.70 -25.91 -28.47
CA MET A 576 18.72 -25.55 -29.51
C MET A 576 19.38 -25.29 -30.87
N ALA A 577 20.53 -24.60 -30.88
CA ALA A 577 21.32 -24.35 -32.08
C ALA A 577 21.81 -25.68 -32.70
N ALA A 578 22.19 -26.65 -31.86
CA ALA A 578 22.63 -27.98 -32.28
C ALA A 578 21.50 -28.96 -32.62
N ASP A 579 20.23 -28.58 -32.49
CA ASP A 579 19.05 -29.46 -32.67
C ASP A 579 19.10 -30.73 -31.77
N ASN A 580 19.64 -30.60 -30.57
CA ASN A 580 19.91 -31.70 -29.66
C ASN A 580 18.83 -31.79 -28.57
N LEU A 581 17.70 -32.44 -28.88
CA LEU A 581 16.57 -32.62 -27.97
C LEU A 581 16.96 -33.11 -26.55
N PRO A 582 17.81 -34.14 -26.38
CA PRO A 582 18.32 -34.52 -25.06
C PRO A 582 18.95 -33.37 -24.26
N ASN A 583 19.81 -32.58 -24.89
CA ASN A 583 20.48 -31.46 -24.23
C ASN A 583 19.49 -30.31 -23.92
N ILE A 584 18.49 -30.11 -24.77
CA ILE A 584 17.46 -29.09 -24.51
C ILE A 584 16.61 -29.47 -23.30
N LYS A 585 16.17 -30.74 -23.21
CA LYS A 585 15.47 -31.25 -22.02
C LYS A 585 16.30 -31.05 -20.76
N THR A 586 17.59 -31.38 -20.84
CA THR A 586 18.53 -31.22 -19.73
C THR A 586 18.62 -29.75 -19.30
N ALA A 587 18.74 -28.81 -20.26
CA ALA A 587 18.82 -27.39 -19.96
C ALA A 587 17.53 -26.84 -19.33
N ILE A 588 16.35 -27.17 -19.87
CA ILE A 588 15.05 -26.72 -19.30
C ILE A 588 14.81 -27.32 -17.91
N VAL A 589 15.13 -28.59 -17.71
CA VAL A 589 15.07 -29.22 -16.38
C VAL A 589 16.03 -28.53 -15.41
N SER A 590 17.22 -28.14 -15.86
CA SER A 590 18.18 -27.40 -15.03
C SER A 590 17.71 -25.97 -14.70
N MET A 591 16.87 -25.34 -15.54
CA MET A 591 16.26 -24.03 -15.25
C MET A 591 15.22 -24.11 -14.13
N LEU A 592 14.56 -25.27 -14.04
CA LEU A 592 13.50 -25.57 -13.07
C LEU A 592 14.03 -26.46 -11.94
N ASP A 593 15.36 -26.52 -11.81
CA ASP A 593 16.00 -27.27 -10.76
C ASP A 593 15.65 -26.63 -9.41
N MET A 594 14.82 -27.34 -8.65
CA MET A 594 14.40 -26.90 -7.34
C MET A 594 15.59 -26.77 -6.40
N GLU A 595 16.68 -27.52 -6.60
CA GLU A 595 17.90 -27.36 -5.81
C GLU A 595 18.52 -25.97 -6.05
N ASN A 596 18.65 -25.55 -7.31
CA ASN A 596 19.17 -24.22 -7.67
C ASN A 596 18.28 -23.08 -7.16
N ILE A 597 16.96 -23.21 -7.30
CA ILE A 597 15.98 -22.23 -6.78
C ILE A 597 16.11 -22.13 -5.25
N ARG A 598 16.20 -23.28 -4.56
CA ARG A 598 16.37 -23.30 -3.12
C ARG A 598 17.69 -22.65 -2.69
N GLU A 599 18.79 -22.90 -3.41
CA GLU A 599 20.11 -22.28 -3.17
C GLU A 599 20.07 -20.75 -3.26
N HIS A 600 19.33 -20.19 -4.21
CA HIS A 600 19.34 -18.73 -4.45
C HIS A 600 18.21 -17.96 -3.73
N ILE A 601 17.13 -18.62 -3.32
CA ILE A 601 15.97 -17.95 -2.71
C ILE A 601 15.90 -18.15 -1.19
N ILE A 602 16.13 -19.37 -0.70
CA ILE A 602 15.94 -19.69 0.73
C ILE A 602 16.80 -18.82 1.65
N PRO A 603 18.09 -18.52 1.34
CA PRO A 603 18.90 -17.65 2.20
C PRO A 603 18.28 -16.27 2.43
N TYR A 604 17.65 -15.70 1.40
CA TYR A 604 16.99 -14.40 1.46
C TYR A 604 15.69 -14.46 2.27
N LEU A 605 14.95 -15.57 2.20
CA LEU A 605 13.74 -15.76 3.01
C LEU A 605 14.04 -15.99 4.50
N MET A 606 15.25 -16.46 4.84
CA MET A 606 15.73 -16.57 6.22
C MET A 606 16.11 -15.19 6.79
N ALA A 607 15.13 -14.29 6.81
CA ALA A 607 15.30 -12.90 7.21
C ALA A 607 15.34 -12.77 8.75
N ASP A 608 16.36 -12.05 9.23
CA ASP A 608 16.47 -11.56 10.60
C ASP A 608 15.96 -10.10 10.64
N LEU A 609 14.64 -9.95 10.59
CA LEU A 609 13.99 -8.63 10.64
C LEU A 609 14.12 -8.01 12.04
N GLY A 610 14.24 -8.83 13.09
CA GLY A 610 14.47 -8.35 14.46
C GLY A 610 15.76 -7.55 14.58
N ALA A 611 16.90 -8.11 14.13
CA ALA A 611 18.17 -7.39 14.17
C ALA A 611 18.23 -6.21 13.19
N SER A 612 17.46 -6.27 12.10
CA SER A 612 17.47 -5.22 11.08
C SER A 612 16.65 -4.00 11.50
N TRP A 613 15.44 -4.22 12.05
CA TRP A 613 14.47 -3.15 12.29
C TRP A 613 14.40 -2.72 13.75
N MET A 614 14.67 -3.61 14.70
CA MET A 614 14.52 -3.30 16.13
C MET A 614 15.86 -3.04 16.83
N ASN A 615 16.99 -3.34 16.18
CA ASN A 615 18.28 -3.17 16.84
C ASN A 615 18.67 -1.70 16.89
N GLY A 616 19.04 -1.24 18.08
CA GLY A 616 19.35 0.17 18.30
C GLY A 616 18.12 1.09 18.32
N ILE A 617 16.90 0.57 18.27
CA ILE A 617 15.67 1.37 18.45
C ILE A 617 15.14 1.16 19.86
N GLY A 618 15.04 2.25 20.62
CA GLY A 618 14.29 2.31 21.87
C GLY A 618 12.82 2.56 21.58
N PHE A 619 11.97 1.82 22.27
CA PHE A 619 10.53 1.98 22.21
C PHE A 619 10.00 2.22 23.62
N SER A 620 9.00 3.08 23.73
CA SER A 620 8.28 3.29 24.97
C SER A 620 6.83 3.62 24.64
N ALA A 621 5.91 2.97 25.32
CA ALA A 621 4.50 3.24 25.26
C ALA A 621 3.92 3.37 26.66
N THR A 622 2.87 4.15 26.80
CA THR A 622 2.19 4.32 28.08
C THR A 622 0.72 4.59 27.85
N ALA A 623 -0.11 4.17 28.80
CA ALA A 623 -1.54 4.37 28.75
C ALA A 623 -2.05 4.95 30.07
N ASN A 624 -3.10 5.75 30.02
CA ASN A 624 -3.69 6.40 31.20
C ASN A 624 -4.54 5.48 32.08
N MET A 625 -4.24 4.18 32.16
CA MET A 625 -5.02 3.21 32.92
C MET A 625 -4.27 2.76 34.18
N ASN A 626 -4.94 2.82 35.33
CA ASN A 626 -4.43 2.23 36.55
C ASN A 626 -4.94 0.79 36.70
N GLU A 627 -4.09 -0.19 36.38
CA GLU A 627 -4.45 -1.61 36.39
C GLU A 627 -4.92 -2.12 37.77
N TYR A 628 -4.40 -1.54 38.86
CA TYR A 628 -4.75 -1.94 40.22
C TYR A 628 -6.12 -1.42 40.67
N LEU A 629 -6.51 -0.25 40.15
CA LEU A 629 -7.75 0.42 40.51
C LEU A 629 -8.84 0.21 39.45
N ASN A 630 -8.49 -0.29 38.27
CA ASN A 630 -9.36 -0.41 37.10
C ASN A 630 -10.06 0.92 36.76
N VAL A 631 -9.31 2.02 36.82
CA VAL A 631 -9.78 3.38 36.51
C VAL A 631 -8.82 4.06 35.55
N SER A 632 -9.37 4.89 34.66
CA SER A 632 -8.58 5.80 33.85
C SER A 632 -8.19 7.04 34.66
N LEU A 633 -7.06 7.66 34.29
CA LEU A 633 -6.53 8.87 34.94
C LEU A 633 -6.45 10.02 33.93
N PRO A 634 -6.69 11.27 34.34
CA PRO A 634 -6.56 12.42 33.45
C PRO A 634 -5.09 12.73 33.15
N LEU A 635 -4.83 13.24 31.95
CA LEU A 635 -3.54 13.75 31.49
C LEU A 635 -3.72 15.21 31.10
N ASP A 636 -3.04 16.11 31.79
CA ASP A 636 -2.97 17.54 31.45
C ASP A 636 -1.56 18.03 31.76
N VAL A 637 -0.73 18.05 30.73
CA VAL A 637 0.71 18.29 30.87
C VAL A 637 1.16 19.33 29.87
N SER A 638 2.18 20.12 30.23
CA SER A 638 2.64 21.18 29.34
C SER A 638 3.20 20.63 28.04
N ASP A 639 3.82 19.45 28.06
CA ASP A 639 4.43 18.83 26.90
C ASP A 639 4.68 17.34 27.15
N ILE A 640 4.82 16.58 26.06
CA ILE A 640 5.32 15.20 26.05
C ILE A 640 6.55 15.20 25.15
N THR A 641 7.68 14.76 25.70
CA THR A 641 8.97 14.85 25.01
C THR A 641 9.62 13.47 24.95
N LEU A 642 10.07 13.11 23.74
CA LEU A 642 10.96 11.97 23.52
C LEU A 642 12.38 12.43 23.84
N THR A 643 13.07 11.75 24.75
CA THR A 643 14.51 11.96 24.99
C THR A 643 15.28 10.70 24.64
N PHE A 644 16.25 10.80 23.74
CA PHE A 644 16.95 9.64 23.16
C PHE A 644 18.35 10.01 22.67
N ASP A 645 19.22 9.02 22.46
CA ASP A 645 20.55 9.26 21.86
C ASP A 645 20.45 9.15 20.34
N ALA A 646 20.54 10.29 19.65
CA ALA A 646 20.42 10.34 18.20
C ALA A 646 21.66 9.81 17.47
N SER A 647 22.76 9.50 18.18
CA SER A 647 23.99 9.02 17.56
C SER A 647 23.96 7.50 17.35
N PRO A 648 24.04 7.01 16.09
CA PRO A 648 24.16 5.59 15.82
C PRO A 648 25.43 4.97 16.42
N ASP A 649 26.51 5.76 16.55
CA ASP A 649 27.79 5.34 17.16
C ASP A 649 27.68 5.03 18.67
N SER A 650 26.64 5.54 19.34
CA SER A 650 26.39 5.26 20.76
C SER A 650 25.80 3.86 21.00
N LEU A 651 25.29 3.22 19.95
CA LEU A 651 24.52 1.98 20.02
C LEU A 651 25.46 0.78 20.15
N VAL A 652 25.12 -0.15 21.06
CA VAL A 652 25.82 -1.43 21.16
C VAL A 652 25.10 -2.46 20.28
N LEU A 653 25.62 -2.68 19.08
CA LEU A 653 25.00 -3.51 18.04
C LEU A 653 25.77 -4.82 17.84
N GLU A 654 25.15 -5.94 18.25
CA GLU A 654 25.72 -7.28 18.07
C GLU A 654 25.49 -7.84 16.65
N GLY A 655 26.55 -8.34 16.03
CA GLY A 655 26.55 -8.79 14.64
C GLY A 655 26.73 -7.63 13.65
N PRO A 656 26.65 -7.87 12.32
CA PRO A 656 26.72 -6.79 11.35
C PRO A 656 25.44 -5.97 11.38
N TYR A 657 25.54 -4.65 11.33
CA TYR A 657 24.38 -3.78 11.28
C TYR A 657 24.68 -2.67 10.28
N LEU A 658 24.11 -2.81 9.08
CA LEU A 658 24.29 -1.85 8.03
C LEU A 658 23.20 -0.79 8.08
N VAL A 659 23.64 0.45 7.90
CA VAL A 659 22.80 1.61 7.71
C VAL A 659 23.07 2.16 6.31
N VAL A 660 22.00 2.55 5.62
CA VAL A 660 22.07 3.12 4.28
C VAL A 660 21.51 4.53 4.33
N THR A 661 22.26 5.49 3.83
CA THR A 661 21.78 6.87 3.64
C THR A 661 21.85 7.21 2.16
N LYS A 662 20.81 7.84 1.62
CA LYS A 662 20.77 8.36 0.26
C LYS A 662 20.45 9.85 0.32
N GLY A 663 21.09 10.63 -0.53
CA GLY A 663 20.75 12.04 -0.67
C GLY A 663 21.39 12.70 -1.87
N THR A 664 20.91 13.91 -2.14
CA THR A 664 21.42 14.81 -3.17
C THR A 664 21.51 16.23 -2.61
N PRO A 665 22.54 17.03 -2.98
CA PRO A 665 22.72 18.38 -2.45
C PRO A 665 21.68 19.38 -2.95
N ASN A 666 21.09 19.17 -4.14
CA ASN A 666 20.11 20.08 -4.74
C ASN A 666 18.78 19.37 -4.96
N ARG A 667 17.72 19.94 -4.41
CA ARG A 667 16.34 19.40 -4.51
C ARG A 667 15.39 20.30 -5.29
N THR A 668 15.94 21.34 -5.91
CA THR A 668 15.24 22.19 -6.86
C THR A 668 16.19 22.39 -8.02
N VAL A 669 15.85 21.80 -9.17
CA VAL A 669 16.72 21.66 -10.35
C VAL A 669 15.91 21.95 -11.60
N ASP A 670 16.54 22.37 -12.69
CA ASP A 670 15.85 22.56 -13.97
C ASP A 670 15.84 21.26 -14.80
N VAL A 671 14.92 21.09 -15.76
CA VAL A 671 14.95 19.97 -16.72
C VAL A 671 16.22 20.04 -17.57
N GLY A 672 16.89 18.89 -17.70
CA GLY A 672 18.19 18.74 -18.35
C GLY A 672 19.38 18.94 -17.43
N ASP A 673 19.18 19.33 -16.16
CA ASP A 673 20.24 19.36 -15.14
C ASP A 673 20.63 17.95 -14.71
N ILE A 674 21.86 17.84 -14.19
CA ILE A 674 22.36 16.61 -13.58
C ILE A 674 22.17 16.68 -12.07
N VAL A 675 21.57 15.64 -11.52
CA VAL A 675 21.41 15.39 -10.09
C VAL A 675 22.38 14.28 -9.69
N GLU A 676 23.37 14.63 -8.86
CA GLU A 676 24.28 13.65 -8.26
C GLU A 676 23.62 13.06 -7.01
N PHE A 677 23.48 11.74 -6.97
CA PHE A 677 23.07 10.99 -5.79
C PHE A 677 24.28 10.37 -5.11
N THR A 678 24.29 10.45 -3.77
CA THR A 678 25.26 9.74 -2.94
C THR A 678 24.53 8.76 -2.05
N ILE A 679 24.82 7.47 -2.22
CA ILE A 679 24.42 6.40 -1.30
C ILE A 679 25.63 6.05 -0.44
N THR A 680 25.47 6.06 0.87
CA THR A 680 26.49 5.60 1.83
C THR A 680 25.93 4.42 2.60
N VAL A 681 26.62 3.28 2.54
CA VAL A 681 26.38 2.12 3.38
C VAL A 681 27.44 2.07 4.45
N HIS A 682 27.08 2.17 5.72
CA HIS A 682 28.00 2.10 6.84
C HIS A 682 27.66 0.91 7.75
N ASN A 683 28.68 0.19 8.22
CA ASN A 683 28.52 -0.90 9.19
C ASN A 683 28.77 -0.42 10.62
N TYR A 684 27.71 -0.08 11.35
CA TYR A 684 27.76 0.24 12.79
C TYR A 684 27.82 -1.02 13.67
N GLY A 685 27.69 -2.21 13.08
CA GLY A 685 27.74 -3.48 13.81
C GLY A 685 29.15 -3.90 14.17
N ASN A 686 29.28 -4.70 15.22
CA ASN A 686 30.57 -5.21 15.71
C ASN A 686 31.12 -6.42 14.90
N ALA A 687 30.44 -6.85 13.84
CA ALA A 687 30.85 -7.97 12.99
C ALA A 687 30.78 -7.65 11.49
N ILE A 688 31.43 -8.50 10.69
CA ILE A 688 31.51 -8.36 9.24
C ILE A 688 30.13 -8.63 8.62
N ALA A 689 29.68 -7.73 7.74
CA ALA A 689 28.55 -7.99 6.85
C ALA A 689 29.06 -8.69 5.58
N TYR A 690 28.38 -9.74 5.15
CA TYR A 690 28.72 -10.53 3.96
C TYR A 690 27.70 -10.32 2.85
N ASP A 691 28.17 -10.49 1.61
CA ASP A 691 27.33 -10.53 0.41
C ASP A 691 26.35 -9.35 0.33
N VAL A 692 26.89 -8.15 0.59
CA VAL A 692 26.15 -6.88 0.64
C VAL A 692 25.69 -6.52 -0.76
N LYS A 693 24.39 -6.29 -0.92
CA LYS A 693 23.75 -5.88 -2.17
C LYS A 693 22.92 -4.63 -1.94
N VAL A 694 23.21 -3.56 -2.67
CA VAL A 694 22.44 -2.31 -2.66
C VAL A 694 21.65 -2.23 -3.95
N LEU A 695 20.34 -2.02 -3.85
CA LEU A 695 19.39 -1.81 -4.92
C LEU A 695 18.84 -0.39 -4.78
N ASP A 696 18.73 0.37 -5.86
CA ASP A 696 18.22 1.74 -5.77
C ASP A 696 17.26 2.09 -6.90
N GLY A 697 16.13 2.69 -6.56
CA GLY A 697 15.16 3.24 -7.51
C GLY A 697 15.48 4.70 -7.85
N VAL A 698 15.15 5.12 -9.07
CA VAL A 698 14.98 6.54 -9.42
C VAL A 698 13.56 6.76 -9.91
N SER A 699 13.07 7.96 -9.66
CA SER A 699 11.73 8.38 -10.02
C SER A 699 11.66 8.71 -11.50
N SER A 700 10.46 8.64 -12.07
CA SER A 700 10.23 8.77 -13.51
C SER A 700 10.76 10.06 -14.15
N GLY A 701 10.88 11.16 -13.38
CA GLY A 701 11.45 12.43 -13.86
C GLY A 701 12.97 12.48 -13.90
N LEU A 702 13.66 11.37 -13.62
CA LEU A 702 15.11 11.24 -13.57
C LEU A 702 15.54 10.05 -14.43
N ASP A 703 16.47 10.28 -15.36
CA ASP A 703 17.01 9.25 -16.26
C ASP A 703 18.54 9.34 -16.38
N GLY A 704 19.23 8.22 -16.54
CA GLY A 704 20.70 8.20 -16.66
C GLY A 704 21.31 6.81 -16.56
N GLU A 705 22.56 6.68 -17.03
CA GLU A 705 23.34 5.44 -16.91
C GLU A 705 23.74 5.18 -15.46
N ARG A 706 23.28 4.08 -14.87
CA ARG A 706 23.63 3.64 -13.51
C ARG A 706 23.47 2.14 -13.36
N GLU A 707 24.19 1.53 -12.42
CA GLU A 707 23.97 0.12 -12.09
C GLU A 707 22.63 -0.06 -11.36
N PHE A 708 21.82 -1.07 -11.74
CA PHE A 708 20.59 -1.40 -11.02
C PHE A 708 20.86 -1.81 -9.56
N TYR A 709 21.97 -2.51 -9.35
CA TYR A 709 22.42 -2.90 -8.04
C TYR A 709 23.93 -2.90 -7.98
N TRP A 710 24.45 -2.62 -6.79
CA TRP A 710 25.86 -2.75 -6.49
C TRP A 710 26.06 -3.93 -5.54
N THR A 711 27.17 -4.64 -5.68
CA THR A 711 27.54 -5.71 -4.75
C THR A 711 28.88 -5.47 -4.10
N ARG A 712 29.00 -5.95 -2.87
CA ARG A 712 30.24 -5.95 -2.12
C ARG A 712 30.31 -7.21 -1.26
N SER A 713 31.35 -8.02 -1.47
CA SER A 713 31.47 -9.33 -0.81
C SER A 713 31.54 -9.23 0.72
N THR A 714 32.18 -8.18 1.24
CA THR A 714 32.26 -7.92 2.67
C THR A 714 32.30 -6.42 2.97
N LEU A 715 31.72 -6.05 4.12
CA LEU A 715 31.86 -4.74 4.74
C LEU A 715 32.24 -4.94 6.22
N ASN A 716 33.45 -4.53 6.60
CA ASN A 716 33.97 -4.74 7.97
C ASN A 716 33.26 -3.81 8.98
N PRO A 717 33.36 -4.09 10.29
CA PRO A 717 32.94 -3.13 11.32
C PRO A 717 33.57 -1.75 11.09
N ASP A 718 32.79 -0.69 11.31
CA ASP A 718 33.15 0.73 11.13
C ASP A 718 33.53 1.11 9.68
N GLU A 719 33.27 0.23 8.70
CA GLU A 719 33.59 0.48 7.30
C GLU A 719 32.41 1.12 6.57
N SER A 720 32.69 2.15 5.77
CA SER A 720 31.73 2.73 4.84
C SER A 720 32.00 2.30 3.40
N TRP A 721 30.92 2.19 2.65
CA TRP A 721 30.90 2.08 1.20
C TRP A 721 30.11 3.24 0.63
N VAL A 722 30.76 4.06 -0.19
CA VAL A 722 30.13 5.18 -0.87
C VAL A 722 29.92 4.82 -2.33
N ILE A 723 28.70 5.00 -2.80
CA ILE A 723 28.25 4.82 -4.17
C ILE A 723 27.75 6.19 -4.64
N THR A 724 28.23 6.64 -5.79
CA THR A 724 27.80 7.89 -6.42
C THR A 724 27.37 7.61 -7.85
N TYR A 725 26.26 8.18 -8.27
CA TYR A 725 25.81 8.12 -9.65
C TYR A 725 25.07 9.42 -10.02
N ASP A 726 25.08 9.71 -11.32
CA ASP A 726 24.46 10.91 -11.89
C ASP A 726 23.21 10.51 -12.66
N VAL A 727 22.14 11.28 -12.50
CA VAL A 727 20.95 11.21 -13.35
C VAL A 727 20.62 12.58 -13.90
N THR A 728 20.08 12.62 -15.10
CA THR A 728 19.58 13.81 -15.78
C THR A 728 18.09 13.96 -15.52
N THR A 729 17.64 15.18 -15.25
CA THR A 729 16.23 15.49 -15.09
C THR A 729 15.53 15.52 -16.45
N THR A 730 14.47 14.75 -16.62
CA THR A 730 13.77 14.61 -17.91
C THR A 730 12.45 15.35 -17.92
N ASP A 731 11.71 15.31 -16.82
CA ASP A 731 10.33 15.78 -16.74
C ASP A 731 10.14 16.79 -15.61
N PRO A 732 9.41 17.90 -15.84
CA PRO A 732 9.02 18.80 -14.77
C PRO A 732 8.06 18.12 -13.80
N GLY A 733 8.14 18.49 -12.54
CA GLY A 733 7.23 17.99 -11.52
C GLY A 733 7.88 17.89 -10.16
N LEU A 734 7.11 17.39 -9.20
CA LEU A 734 7.59 17.03 -7.88
C LEU A 734 7.80 15.51 -7.86
N PHE A 735 8.96 15.05 -7.43
CA PHE A 735 9.30 13.64 -7.38
C PHE A 735 9.81 13.28 -5.99
N SER A 736 9.40 12.14 -5.46
CA SER A 736 9.92 11.56 -4.24
C SER A 736 11.22 10.84 -4.55
N ASP A 737 12.26 11.01 -3.74
CA ASP A 737 13.47 10.21 -3.78
C ASP A 737 13.14 8.79 -3.30
N LEU A 738 13.21 7.83 -4.22
CA LEU A 738 12.99 6.43 -3.89
C LEU A 738 14.11 5.92 -2.98
N PRO A 739 13.80 5.20 -1.89
CA PRO A 739 14.81 4.76 -0.95
C PRO A 739 15.74 3.71 -1.58
N ALA A 740 17.03 3.79 -1.24
CA ALA A 740 17.99 2.73 -1.53
C ALA A 740 17.77 1.58 -0.55
N LEU A 741 17.59 0.37 -1.08
CA LEU A 741 17.44 -0.87 -0.32
C LEU A 741 18.79 -1.59 -0.23
N CYS A 742 19.17 -2.07 0.95
CA CYS A 742 20.35 -2.89 1.12
C CYS A 742 20.00 -4.21 1.79
N VAL A 743 20.49 -5.30 1.19
CA VAL A 743 20.41 -6.66 1.73
C VAL A 743 21.82 -7.13 2.04
N TYR A 744 22.01 -7.76 3.19
CA TYR A 744 23.31 -8.28 3.61
C TYR A 744 23.12 -9.48 4.55
N PHE A 745 24.21 -10.20 4.81
CA PHE A 745 24.18 -11.41 5.61
C PHE A 745 25.17 -11.36 6.77
N ASN A 746 24.85 -12.07 7.86
CA ASN A 746 25.76 -12.30 8.99
C ASN A 746 26.75 -13.45 8.77
N ALA A 747 26.54 -14.23 7.72
CA ALA A 747 27.44 -15.28 7.24
C ALA A 747 27.43 -15.26 5.71
N THR A 748 28.50 -15.74 5.08
CA THR A 748 28.54 -15.76 3.61
C THR A 748 27.52 -16.73 3.02
N LEU A 749 26.87 -16.31 1.93
CA LEU A 749 26.01 -17.15 1.10
C LEU A 749 26.72 -18.41 0.61
N ALA A 750 28.03 -18.35 0.41
CA ALA A 750 28.84 -19.51 0.02
C ALA A 750 28.87 -20.63 1.08
N SER A 751 28.44 -20.36 2.32
CA SER A 751 28.31 -21.36 3.38
C SER A 751 26.90 -21.92 3.50
N PHE A 752 25.94 -21.48 2.68
CA PHE A 752 24.59 -22.02 2.66
C PHE A 752 24.60 -23.40 1.99
N ASP A 753 24.03 -24.39 2.68
CA ASP A 753 23.78 -25.72 2.12
C ASP A 753 22.29 -25.99 2.16
N VAL A 754 21.71 -26.12 0.98
CA VAL A 754 20.29 -26.40 0.75
C VAL A 754 19.83 -27.73 1.36
N ASN A 755 20.75 -28.68 1.55
CA ASN A 755 20.48 -29.97 2.17
C ASN A 755 20.66 -29.94 3.70
N ASP A 756 21.19 -28.86 4.26
CA ASP A 756 21.41 -28.66 5.69
C ASP A 756 20.89 -27.31 6.22
N THR A 757 19.83 -26.79 5.58
CA THR A 757 19.26 -25.46 5.88
C THR A 757 18.92 -25.22 7.35
N ALA A 758 18.45 -26.24 8.08
CA ALA A 758 18.10 -26.11 9.49
C ALA A 758 19.30 -25.72 10.37
N ASN A 759 20.51 -26.17 9.99
CA ASN A 759 21.75 -25.92 10.72
C ASN A 759 22.53 -24.69 10.20
N TRP A 760 22.10 -24.06 9.11
CA TRP A 760 22.72 -22.82 8.66
C TRP A 760 22.47 -21.71 9.71
N THR A 761 23.56 -21.06 10.13
CA THR A 761 23.52 -19.98 11.12
C THR A 761 23.41 -18.60 10.47
N GLY A 762 23.42 -18.56 9.13
CA GLY A 762 23.25 -17.33 8.37
C GLY A 762 21.80 -16.83 8.39
N SER A 763 21.65 -15.54 8.11
CA SER A 763 20.36 -14.85 7.99
C SER A 763 20.52 -13.63 7.10
N ALA A 764 19.52 -13.37 6.26
CA ALA A 764 19.42 -12.12 5.50
C ALA A 764 18.98 -10.97 6.42
N ARG A 765 19.53 -9.78 6.19
CA ARG A 765 19.17 -8.55 6.90
C ARG A 765 18.85 -7.48 5.87
N TYR A 766 17.86 -6.65 6.18
CA TYR A 766 17.26 -5.70 5.26
C TYR A 766 17.22 -4.31 5.88
N THR A 767 17.83 -3.34 5.22
CA THR A 767 17.81 -1.94 5.64
C THR A 767 17.52 -1.06 4.43
N TYR A 768 17.07 0.17 4.66
CA TYR A 768 16.76 1.11 3.59
C TYR A 768 17.02 2.55 4.04
N SER A 769 17.31 3.43 3.08
CA SER A 769 17.47 4.86 3.37
C SER A 769 16.13 5.54 3.65
N ALA A 770 16.15 6.66 4.38
CA ALA A 770 14.95 7.43 4.72
C ALA A 770 14.07 7.73 3.48
N PRO A 771 12.76 7.43 3.52
CA PRO A 771 11.83 7.76 2.45
C PRO A 771 11.39 9.24 2.50
N GLY A 772 10.78 9.72 1.42
CA GLY A 772 9.95 10.93 1.45
C GLY A 772 10.67 12.25 1.19
N TYR A 773 11.97 12.23 0.88
CA TYR A 773 12.63 13.42 0.38
C TYR A 773 12.14 13.79 -1.01
N GLN A 774 11.78 15.06 -1.23
CA GLN A 774 11.24 15.49 -2.52
C GLN A 774 12.28 16.26 -3.34
N ILE A 775 12.21 16.10 -4.67
CA ILE A 775 12.99 16.80 -5.68
C ILE A 775 12.00 17.52 -6.60
N GLN A 776 12.05 18.84 -6.61
CA GLN A 776 11.33 19.68 -7.54
C GLN A 776 12.16 19.86 -8.82
N ILE A 777 11.63 19.39 -9.95
CA ILE A 777 12.19 19.63 -11.26
C ILE A 777 11.37 20.75 -11.92
N ILE A 778 12.07 21.81 -12.35
CA ILE A 778 11.51 23.02 -12.94
C ILE A 778 11.77 22.99 -14.45
N GLY A 779 10.78 23.33 -15.26
CA GLY A 779 10.99 23.53 -16.70
C GLY A 779 10.55 22.36 -17.58
N GLY A 780 10.11 22.73 -18.77
CA GLY A 780 9.37 21.98 -19.77
C GLY A 780 8.95 23.03 -20.81
N PRO A 781 8.34 22.71 -21.96
CA PRO A 781 7.83 23.77 -22.82
C PRO A 781 6.90 24.62 -21.95
N PRO A 782 7.15 25.93 -21.76
CA PRO A 782 6.23 26.75 -21.02
C PRO A 782 4.91 26.57 -21.74
N ASN A 783 3.90 26.13 -21.01
CA ASN A 783 2.54 26.46 -21.37
C ASN A 783 2.58 27.91 -21.86
N TRP A 784 2.33 28.16 -23.15
CA TRP A 784 2.53 29.48 -23.75
C TRP A 784 1.62 30.56 -23.10
N TRP A 785 0.77 30.15 -22.16
CA TRP A 785 -0.07 30.97 -21.30
C TRP A 785 0.53 31.32 -19.92
N GLU A 786 1.65 30.72 -19.50
CA GLU A 786 2.31 30.93 -18.19
C GLU A 786 3.39 32.03 -18.20
N GLY A 787 3.35 32.91 -19.20
CA GLY A 787 4.13 34.15 -19.23
C GLY A 787 3.32 35.39 -18.86
N ASN A 788 4.00 36.51 -18.63
CA ASN A 788 3.39 37.84 -18.66
C ASN A 788 3.70 38.53 -20.01
N ILE A 789 2.69 38.91 -20.79
CA ILE A 789 2.86 39.81 -21.94
C ILE A 789 2.53 41.23 -21.47
N LEU A 790 3.52 42.13 -21.48
CA LEU A 790 3.39 43.52 -21.03
C LEU A 790 2.98 43.67 -19.55
N GLY A 791 3.36 42.73 -18.68
CA GLY A 791 3.02 42.75 -17.25
C GLY A 791 1.59 42.29 -16.94
N ILE A 792 0.90 41.70 -17.92
CA ILE A 792 -0.43 41.10 -17.76
C ILE A 792 -0.28 39.59 -18.03
N PRO A 793 -0.87 38.71 -17.19
CA PRO A 793 -0.81 37.26 -17.41
C PRO A 793 -1.34 36.90 -18.81
N THR A 794 -0.60 36.07 -19.54
CA THR A 794 -0.86 35.76 -20.95
C THR A 794 -2.24 35.13 -21.14
N LEU A 795 -2.75 34.41 -20.15
CA LEU A 795 -4.14 33.93 -20.06
C LEU A 795 -5.18 35.04 -20.33
N TYR A 796 -5.00 36.25 -19.76
CA TYR A 796 -5.92 37.38 -19.95
C TYR A 796 -5.77 38.05 -21.33
N VAL A 797 -4.57 38.04 -21.90
CA VAL A 797 -4.30 38.57 -23.24
C VAL A 797 -4.93 37.67 -24.31
N VAL A 798 -4.89 36.35 -24.09
CA VAL A 798 -5.47 35.34 -24.98
C VAL A 798 -6.99 35.28 -24.85
N ALA A 799 -7.54 35.38 -23.63
CA ALA A 799 -8.98 35.53 -23.42
C ALA A 799 -9.54 36.84 -24.06
N GLY A 800 -8.76 37.92 -24.02
CA GLY A 800 -9.11 39.19 -24.68
C GLY A 800 -9.03 39.13 -26.22
N ALA A 801 -8.04 38.42 -26.77
CA ALA A 801 -7.88 38.24 -28.22
C ALA A 801 -8.89 37.23 -28.81
N GLY A 802 -9.20 36.16 -28.08
CA GLY A 802 -10.23 35.18 -28.40
C GLY A 802 -11.63 35.78 -28.40
N GLY A 803 -11.94 36.64 -27.42
CA GLY A 803 -13.21 37.39 -27.37
C GLY A 803 -13.39 38.35 -28.56
N ALA A 804 -12.33 39.03 -29.00
CA ALA A 804 -12.38 39.93 -30.15
C ALA A 804 -12.51 39.17 -31.49
N ALA A 805 -11.91 37.98 -31.61
CA ALA A 805 -12.03 37.13 -32.80
C ALA A 805 -13.44 36.52 -32.93
N VAL A 806 -14.04 36.07 -31.82
CA VAL A 806 -15.41 35.54 -31.79
C VAL A 806 -16.45 36.64 -32.07
N ILE A 807 -16.27 37.85 -31.54
CA ILE A 807 -17.14 39.00 -31.87
C ILE A 807 -16.91 39.45 -33.31
N GLY A 808 -15.67 39.43 -33.83
CA GLY A 808 -15.37 39.72 -35.23
C GLY A 808 -16.03 38.74 -36.22
N VAL A 809 -16.02 37.44 -35.89
CA VAL A 809 -16.68 36.38 -36.65
C VAL A 809 -18.21 36.48 -36.54
N ALA A 810 -18.74 36.78 -35.35
CA ALA A 810 -20.18 37.02 -35.15
C ALA A 810 -20.67 38.26 -35.92
N VAL A 811 -19.91 39.35 -35.95
CA VAL A 811 -20.23 40.57 -36.72
C VAL A 811 -20.12 40.34 -38.23
N LEU A 812 -19.17 39.52 -38.69
CA LEU A 812 -19.04 39.14 -40.11
C LEU A 812 -20.15 38.17 -40.57
N LEU A 813 -20.64 37.30 -39.68
CA LEU A 813 -21.76 36.40 -39.96
C LEU A 813 -23.11 37.11 -39.97
N VAL A 814 -23.30 38.15 -39.15
CA VAL A 814 -24.52 38.98 -39.15
C VAL A 814 -24.60 39.91 -40.37
N ARG A 815 -23.46 40.31 -40.97
CA ARG A 815 -23.44 41.22 -42.13
C ARG A 815 -23.62 40.56 -43.50
N ARG A 816 -23.75 39.22 -43.57
CA ARG A 816 -23.98 38.48 -44.84
C ARG A 816 -25.44 38.04 -45.06
N ARG A 817 -26.38 38.60 -44.29
CA ARG A 817 -27.81 38.69 -44.67
C ARG A 817 -28.20 40.17 -44.73
N GLY A 818 -27.85 40.77 -45.86
CA GLY A 818 -28.07 42.18 -46.23
C GLY A 818 -27.22 42.50 -47.45
#